data_AF-A0A2D5ZA85-F1
#
_entry.id   AF-A0A2D5ZA85-F1
#
_cell.length_a   1.000
_cell.length_b   1.000
_cell.length_c   1.000
_cell.angle_alpha   90.00
_cell.angle_beta   90.00
_cell.angle_gamma   90.00
#
_symmetry.space_group_name_H-M   'P 1'
#
loop_
_entity.id
_entity.type
_entity.pdbx_description
1 polymer ?
#
loop_
_entity_poly.entity_id
_entity_poly.type
_entity_poly.pdbx_seq_one_letter_code
_entity_poly.pdbx_strand_id
1 'polypeptide(L)'
;MRTIEPGFIVICMLSVASGAHGAGDLVLRYTFERVDGRIVSDRSGQGHDATIHGGATIVHGDFGTAIRLDGIDDYLRCAPAPGLDTASAFTVEAWLFAERIAGGIFSRHTGPGWTDQRLVLAGYERDGKPHAICAIADGRSSLKATPPPVPLNRWVHLAVAFDGTYVRIYHDGTLRHTNHAARPFLPLIRDVPILIGRSQGIGRQPFFKGLVGEVRCYRRSLSSREIFGHASAGVSDLIRAASSSRKRKDWKKPNVRTIGFRDDGSVVVPTEQTLRPAGRSITFPGRPVDLALSRDGRWLVATTTNEIVLIHTEKGLRHRVRLPKDRGNSLHGILFAPDSRTVFVAGHRGQVERLRITNEGKLELDEPRRPWKSALCGMTFSTDGRYAYAAASPSNRLLVLSSEMDSEIASVPTGVAPYSVVHGPDRKLYVSNWGGRPPREGEPSARTDGARVRVDPQTGLPAGGTVTVLRGQGRSLNVVKSIDVGRFPCQLQLSPDRTRLYVPDANDDTITVIDTASDTVIKKIPVRPDRLLPYGSQPVALACSPDGRTLYVANATNNAIAVVKEGKLAGMIPVGWFPGAIQINEQGTMLFVANVRGFGAEAEPTRDGRHVGDFLGIVSIIEVPDEAQLARYTEQVAENNRQTTPLMRHRPRKPTDRLVPVPMNDGESSVFEHVIYIIKENHSYDQDLGDMPEGNGEPRLCSAPQRITPNQHKLARQFVLLDNYHVPSDQSPSGHIWISQAICSSYWEKAITTWPRYYSYEGKDALAFSSSGFLWTHALAHGLTFRNYGEYTRWHVAWTDPQRKDEITFTDVWRDFQKGRHALRIVSTTNVESLRPHTHPGYPGYGYLVTDVQRARIFIEDLERFEREGGMPNLVWLWLPNNHTSGSRPGFPTATSQIADNDMALGLVVEAVSKSRFWPKTVIFCTEDDPWNGTDHVAGSRSMCFIASPCTKRGQVISRLYTLTGLIKTIELILGLPMMNQLDLIATPLTDCFVGAPDATPYAHVPSNVPLDELNPPLSRLQGRELYWARKSLELPLMTEPDAFPEHLETFKRLAWHTTMDADDPYTYVDEDGRIVTEQSHDRDAGGARTSKERRR
;
A
#
# COMPACT_ATOMS: atom_id res chain seq x y z
N MET A 1 11.87 -41.85 44.51
CA MET A 1 11.37 -40.54 44.96
C MET A 1 12.59 -39.65 45.24
N ARG A 2 12.61 -38.44 44.67
CA ARG A 2 13.59 -37.32 44.78
C ARG A 2 14.90 -37.32 43.96
N THR A 3 14.92 -36.32 43.05
CA THR A 3 15.96 -35.31 42.67
C THR A 3 17.32 -35.72 42.12
N ILE A 4 17.63 -35.27 40.87
CA ILE A 4 18.86 -34.57 40.43
C ILE A 4 18.52 -33.58 39.27
N GLU A 5 19.21 -32.43 39.23
CA GLU A 5 19.10 -31.22 38.39
C GLU A 5 19.42 -31.35 36.87
N PRO A 6 19.09 -30.32 36.02
CA PRO A 6 19.31 -30.36 34.58
C PRO A 6 20.62 -29.69 34.12
N GLY A 7 21.37 -30.39 33.25
CA GLY A 7 22.48 -29.85 32.47
C GLY A 7 22.04 -29.36 31.09
N PHE A 8 22.57 -28.21 30.69
CA PHE A 8 22.42 -27.59 29.36
C PHE A 8 22.93 -28.52 28.24
N ILE A 9 22.10 -28.75 27.22
CA ILE A 9 22.52 -29.29 25.91
C ILE A 9 22.33 -28.18 24.86
N VAL A 10 23.45 -27.76 24.29
CA VAL A 10 23.52 -26.93 23.08
C VAL A 10 23.06 -27.77 21.91
N ILE A 11 21.87 -27.47 21.38
CA ILE A 11 21.39 -28.04 20.12
C ILE A 11 22.00 -27.20 18.99
N CYS A 12 23.06 -27.73 18.38
CA CYS A 12 23.60 -27.22 17.12
C CYS A 12 22.48 -27.23 16.06
N MET A 13 22.26 -26.07 15.43
CA MET A 13 21.39 -25.93 14.28
C MET A 13 21.88 -26.86 13.16
N LEU A 14 21.07 -27.86 12.81
CA LEU A 14 21.15 -28.54 11.54
C LEU A 14 20.75 -27.55 10.45
N SER A 15 21.74 -27.09 9.68
CA SER A 15 21.50 -26.42 8.41
C SER A 15 20.68 -27.36 7.52
N VAL A 16 19.52 -26.92 7.07
CA VAL A 16 18.82 -27.57 5.95
C VAL A 16 19.72 -27.37 4.74
N ALA A 17 20.42 -28.44 4.37
CA ALA A 17 21.18 -28.50 3.14
C ALA A 17 20.22 -28.22 1.97
N SER A 18 20.55 -27.19 1.19
CA SER A 18 20.12 -27.07 -0.19
C SER A 18 20.29 -28.42 -0.87
N GLY A 19 19.22 -28.96 -1.46
CA GLY A 19 19.24 -30.24 -2.14
C GLY A 19 20.47 -30.34 -3.03
N ALA A 20 21.24 -31.42 -2.85
CA ALA A 20 22.44 -31.70 -3.62
C ALA A 20 22.12 -31.62 -5.12
N HIS A 21 22.46 -30.50 -5.76
CA HIS A 21 22.72 -30.46 -7.19
C HIS A 21 24.07 -31.14 -7.36
N GLY A 22 24.14 -32.17 -8.20
CA GLY A 22 25.37 -32.95 -8.39
C GLY A 22 26.57 -32.03 -8.61
N ALA A 23 27.60 -32.19 -7.78
CA ALA A 23 28.81 -31.35 -7.74
C ALA A 23 29.71 -31.47 -9.01
N GLY A 24 29.16 -31.80 -10.18
CA GLY A 24 29.90 -32.08 -11.41
C GLY A 24 29.48 -31.26 -12.66
N ASP A 25 28.45 -30.42 -12.56
CA ASP A 25 27.87 -29.72 -13.73
C ASP A 25 28.37 -28.27 -13.92
N LEU A 26 28.70 -27.55 -12.83
CA LEU A 26 29.27 -26.21 -12.92
C LEU A 26 30.76 -26.30 -13.30
N VAL A 27 31.14 -25.68 -14.42
CA VAL A 27 32.50 -25.70 -15.00
C VAL A 27 33.39 -24.64 -14.38
N LEU A 28 32.88 -23.42 -14.24
CA LEU A 28 33.59 -22.31 -13.59
C LEU A 28 32.60 -21.32 -12.99
N ARG A 29 33.04 -20.61 -11.96
CA ARG A 29 32.31 -19.48 -11.35
C ARG A 29 33.28 -18.44 -10.82
N TYR A 30 33.21 -17.22 -11.34
CA TYR A 30 34.00 -16.08 -10.84
C TYR A 30 33.07 -15.04 -10.22
N THR A 31 33.30 -14.69 -8.95
CA THR A 31 32.58 -13.65 -8.21
C THR A 31 33.43 -12.41 -7.93
N PHE A 32 34.73 -12.46 -8.27
CA PHE A 32 35.73 -11.42 -8.01
C PHE A 32 35.94 -11.01 -6.55
N GLU A 33 35.30 -11.66 -5.58
CA GLU A 33 35.45 -11.37 -4.14
C GLU A 33 36.80 -11.81 -3.56
N ARG A 34 37.50 -12.73 -4.22
CA ARG A 34 38.83 -13.21 -3.83
C ARG A 34 39.76 -13.15 -5.03
N VAL A 35 40.54 -12.07 -5.08
CA VAL A 35 41.59 -11.85 -6.07
C VAL A 35 42.90 -11.72 -5.33
N ASP A 36 43.86 -12.59 -5.63
CA ASP A 36 45.20 -12.57 -5.04
C ASP A 36 46.21 -12.09 -6.10
N GLY A 37 46.67 -10.85 -5.95
CA GLY A 37 47.45 -10.15 -6.95
C GLY A 37 46.72 -10.05 -8.29
N ARG A 38 47.09 -10.89 -9.25
CA ARG A 38 46.47 -10.96 -10.59
C ARG A 38 45.64 -12.23 -10.82
N ILE A 39 45.43 -13.07 -9.80
CA ILE A 39 44.72 -14.35 -9.92
C ILE A 39 43.31 -14.22 -9.33
N VAL A 40 42.30 -14.56 -10.12
CA VAL A 40 40.89 -14.68 -9.71
C VAL A 40 40.57 -16.14 -9.46
N SER A 41 40.17 -16.47 -8.22
CA SER A 41 39.87 -17.84 -7.83
C SER A 41 38.54 -18.33 -8.41
N ASP A 42 38.52 -19.58 -8.89
CA ASP A 42 37.32 -20.30 -9.31
C ASP A 42 36.53 -20.81 -8.11
N ARG A 43 35.25 -20.45 -8.06
CA ARG A 43 34.29 -20.83 -7.01
C ARG A 43 33.45 -22.04 -7.38
N SER A 44 33.66 -22.64 -8.56
CA SER A 44 32.95 -23.86 -8.96
C SER A 44 33.43 -25.11 -8.21
N GLY A 45 34.63 -25.06 -7.63
CA GLY A 45 35.30 -26.21 -7.03
C GLY A 45 36.12 -27.04 -8.04
N GLN A 46 36.19 -26.65 -9.32
CA GLN A 46 36.94 -27.34 -10.38
C GLN A 46 38.38 -26.84 -10.54
N GLY A 47 38.78 -25.78 -9.84
CA GLY A 47 40.15 -25.25 -9.84
C GLY A 47 40.55 -24.52 -11.12
N HIS A 48 39.58 -23.99 -11.87
CA HIS A 48 39.83 -23.24 -13.10
C HIS A 48 40.12 -21.76 -12.82
N ASP A 49 41.19 -21.45 -12.07
CA ASP A 49 41.53 -20.05 -11.75
C ASP A 49 41.89 -19.24 -13.01
N ALA A 50 41.59 -17.93 -13.00
CA ALA A 50 41.85 -17.03 -14.12
C ALA A 50 42.88 -15.94 -13.78
N THR A 51 43.74 -15.60 -14.73
CA THR A 51 44.72 -14.51 -14.58
C THR A 51 44.22 -13.23 -15.25
N ILE A 52 44.32 -12.11 -14.53
CA ILE A 52 44.00 -10.76 -15.02
C ILE A 52 45.15 -10.24 -15.90
N HIS A 53 44.82 -9.74 -17.08
CA HIS A 53 45.72 -9.07 -18.03
C HIS A 53 45.26 -7.61 -18.23
N GLY A 54 46.22 -6.70 -18.50
CA GLY A 54 45.96 -5.26 -18.61
C GLY A 54 46.02 -4.50 -17.28
N GLY A 55 45.44 -3.30 -17.25
CA GLY A 55 45.25 -2.45 -16.06
C GLY A 55 43.96 -2.72 -15.27
N ALA A 56 43.23 -3.81 -15.58
CA ALA A 56 41.93 -4.10 -14.99
C ALA A 56 41.95 -4.05 -13.46
N THR A 57 40.97 -3.34 -12.89
CA THR A 57 40.87 -3.11 -11.45
C THR A 57 39.63 -3.77 -10.89
N ILE A 58 39.74 -4.28 -9.66
CA ILE A 58 38.57 -4.70 -8.90
C ILE A 58 37.91 -3.45 -8.36
N VAL A 59 36.63 -3.29 -8.67
CA VAL A 59 35.79 -2.24 -8.11
C VAL A 59 34.82 -2.85 -7.11
N HIS A 60 34.68 -2.15 -5.99
CA HIS A 60 33.69 -2.45 -4.99
C HIS A 60 32.65 -1.34 -5.04
N GLY A 61 31.40 -1.68 -5.35
CA GLY A 61 30.30 -0.72 -5.46
C GLY A 61 29.01 -1.23 -4.84
N ASP A 62 27.93 -0.45 -4.97
CA ASP A 62 26.60 -0.75 -4.41
C ASP A 62 25.96 -2.06 -4.94
N PHE A 63 26.58 -2.67 -5.96
CA PHE A 63 26.13 -3.89 -6.64
C PHE A 63 27.13 -5.05 -6.48
N GLY A 64 27.95 -5.04 -5.43
CA GLY A 64 28.93 -6.09 -5.14
C GLY A 64 30.32 -5.83 -5.72
N THR A 65 31.15 -6.87 -5.72
CA THR A 65 32.51 -6.82 -6.27
C THR A 65 32.48 -7.17 -7.75
N ALA A 66 33.07 -6.32 -8.58
CA ALA A 66 33.14 -6.52 -10.01
C ALA A 66 34.54 -6.19 -10.51
N ILE A 67 34.92 -6.73 -11.66
CA ILE A 67 36.13 -6.31 -12.35
C ILE A 67 35.78 -5.26 -13.41
N ARG A 68 36.50 -4.14 -13.39
CA ARG A 68 36.40 -3.06 -14.38
C ARG A 68 37.38 -3.34 -15.50
N LEU A 69 36.85 -3.32 -16.73
CA LEU A 69 37.59 -3.49 -17.97
C LEU A 69 37.48 -2.19 -18.79
N ASP A 70 38.61 -1.64 -19.21
CA ASP A 70 38.70 -0.34 -19.88
C ASP A 70 38.33 -0.36 -21.38
N GLY A 71 38.26 -1.55 -21.97
CA GLY A 71 37.99 -1.76 -23.39
C GLY A 71 39.19 -1.53 -24.31
N ILE A 72 40.41 -1.50 -23.78
CA ILE A 72 41.67 -1.30 -24.52
C ILE A 72 42.53 -2.57 -24.51
N ASP A 73 42.92 -3.07 -23.34
CA ASP A 73 43.75 -4.28 -23.21
C ASP A 73 43.41 -5.18 -22.00
N ASP A 74 42.36 -4.82 -21.26
CA ASP A 74 41.88 -5.50 -20.06
C ASP A 74 41.08 -6.78 -20.35
N TYR A 75 41.48 -7.92 -19.77
CA TYR A 75 40.72 -9.18 -19.84
C TYR A 75 41.20 -10.21 -18.82
N LEU A 76 40.42 -11.27 -18.61
CA LEU A 76 40.82 -12.44 -17.85
C LEU A 76 41.10 -13.61 -18.78
N ARG A 77 42.13 -14.39 -18.44
CA ARG A 77 42.52 -15.62 -19.12
C ARG A 77 42.51 -16.78 -18.15
N CYS A 78 41.61 -17.71 -18.37
CA CYS A 78 41.63 -19.03 -17.74
C CYS A 78 42.35 -20.01 -18.67
N ALA A 79 43.19 -20.87 -18.11
CA ALA A 79 43.80 -21.99 -18.84
C ALA A 79 42.69 -22.90 -19.45
N PRO A 80 43.01 -23.77 -20.43
CA PRO A 80 42.01 -24.65 -21.02
C PRO A 80 41.25 -25.44 -19.95
N ALA A 81 39.94 -25.20 -19.86
CA ALA A 81 39.05 -25.84 -18.91
C ALA A 81 38.25 -26.95 -19.62
N PRO A 82 38.47 -28.24 -19.30
CA PRO A 82 37.70 -29.34 -19.86
C PRO A 82 36.25 -29.29 -19.34
N GLY A 83 35.27 -29.30 -20.25
CA GLY A 83 33.85 -29.30 -19.88
C GLY A 83 32.93 -28.43 -20.74
N LEU A 84 33.47 -27.58 -21.60
CA LEU A 84 32.67 -26.75 -22.51
C LEU A 84 32.93 -27.17 -23.96
N ASP A 85 31.98 -27.88 -24.56
CA ASP A 85 32.10 -28.47 -25.88
C ASP A 85 30.87 -28.11 -26.73
N THR A 86 31.08 -27.59 -27.95
CA THR A 86 30.02 -27.15 -28.88
C THR A 86 29.21 -28.29 -29.48
N ALA A 87 29.66 -29.53 -29.35
CA ALA A 87 28.86 -30.70 -29.72
C ALA A 87 27.87 -31.13 -28.63
N SER A 88 27.98 -30.56 -27.41
CA SER A 88 27.17 -30.93 -26.25
C SER A 88 26.39 -29.73 -25.69
N ALA A 89 25.45 -29.99 -24.79
CA ALA A 89 24.69 -28.94 -24.13
C ALA A 89 25.58 -28.13 -23.17
N PHE A 90 25.39 -26.82 -23.10
CA PHE A 90 26.11 -25.94 -22.16
C PHE A 90 25.30 -24.68 -21.85
N THR A 91 25.68 -23.98 -20.78
CA THR A 91 25.19 -22.63 -20.49
C THR A 91 26.32 -21.73 -20.05
N VAL A 92 26.36 -20.50 -20.56
CA VAL A 92 27.23 -19.42 -20.10
C VAL A 92 26.36 -18.26 -19.66
N GLU A 93 26.55 -17.74 -18.46
CA GLU A 93 25.84 -16.57 -17.95
C GLU A 93 26.78 -15.59 -17.26
N ALA A 94 26.46 -14.30 -17.37
CA ALA A 94 27.25 -13.23 -16.76
C ALA A 94 26.38 -12.04 -16.35
N TRP A 95 26.74 -11.41 -15.23
CA TRP A 95 26.27 -10.09 -14.83
C TRP A 95 27.20 -9.01 -15.34
N LEU A 96 26.64 -8.03 -16.06
CA LEU A 96 27.41 -7.03 -16.78
C LEU A 96 26.82 -5.63 -16.58
N PHE A 97 27.68 -4.65 -16.36
CA PHE A 97 27.35 -3.23 -16.51
C PHE A 97 28.13 -2.72 -17.72
N ALA A 98 27.49 -2.73 -18.89
CA ALA A 98 28.16 -2.34 -20.13
C ALA A 98 28.11 -0.81 -20.29
N GLU A 99 29.27 -0.15 -20.28
CA GLU A 99 29.40 1.26 -20.70
C GLU A 99 29.38 1.35 -22.23
N ARG A 100 29.86 0.30 -22.89
CA ARG A 100 29.77 0.10 -24.34
C ARG A 100 29.75 -1.40 -24.64
N ILE A 101 28.78 -1.87 -25.41
CA ILE A 101 28.71 -3.29 -25.82
C ILE A 101 29.50 -3.52 -27.12
N ALA A 102 30.82 -3.43 -27.02
CA ALA A 102 31.75 -3.83 -28.07
C ALA A 102 32.80 -4.78 -27.47
N GLY A 103 33.22 -5.79 -28.22
CA GLY A 103 34.24 -6.75 -27.77
C GLY A 103 33.69 -7.99 -27.08
N GLY A 104 34.58 -8.92 -26.71
CA GLY A 104 34.21 -10.21 -26.15
C GLY A 104 33.81 -10.12 -24.69
N ILE A 105 32.63 -10.63 -24.35
CA ILE A 105 32.17 -10.79 -22.96
C ILE A 105 32.70 -12.13 -22.43
N PHE A 106 32.49 -13.19 -23.21
CA PHE A 106 33.04 -14.53 -22.97
C PHE A 106 33.46 -15.12 -24.33
N SER A 107 34.67 -15.66 -24.43
CA SER A 107 35.11 -16.31 -25.66
C SER A 107 36.04 -17.50 -25.45
N ARG A 108 35.96 -18.44 -26.39
CA ARG A 108 36.85 -19.57 -26.57
C ARG A 108 36.94 -19.85 -28.07
N HIS A 109 38.13 -19.74 -28.67
CA HIS A 109 38.31 -19.88 -30.13
C HIS A 109 39.71 -20.37 -30.51
N THR A 110 39.83 -21.15 -31.59
CA THR A 110 41.11 -21.72 -32.06
C THR A 110 41.97 -20.74 -32.84
N GLY A 111 41.38 -19.64 -33.32
CA GLY A 111 42.05 -18.61 -34.10
C GLY A 111 41.13 -17.41 -34.40
N PRO A 112 41.63 -16.38 -35.11
CA PRO A 112 40.90 -15.15 -35.40
C PRO A 112 40.00 -15.20 -36.65
N GLY A 113 40.00 -16.30 -37.42
CA GLY A 113 39.25 -16.47 -38.66
C GLY A 113 37.79 -16.88 -38.46
N TRP A 114 36.94 -16.62 -39.47
CA TRP A 114 35.52 -17.00 -39.45
C TRP A 114 35.28 -18.51 -39.57
N THR A 115 36.29 -19.25 -40.03
CA THR A 115 36.30 -20.71 -40.18
C THR A 115 36.93 -21.42 -38.99
N ASP A 116 37.35 -20.68 -37.95
CA ASP A 116 37.88 -21.27 -36.72
C ASP A 116 36.76 -21.80 -35.82
N GLN A 117 37.09 -22.78 -34.98
CA GLN A 117 36.15 -23.27 -33.99
C GLN A 117 36.00 -22.24 -32.89
N ARG A 118 34.76 -21.90 -32.50
CA ARG A 118 34.50 -20.86 -31.50
C ARG A 118 33.20 -21.04 -30.73
N LEU A 119 33.23 -20.55 -29.49
CA LEU A 119 32.08 -20.16 -28.71
C LEU A 119 32.35 -18.74 -28.22
N VAL A 120 31.56 -17.77 -28.71
CA VAL A 120 31.72 -16.36 -28.34
C VAL A 120 30.39 -15.75 -27.97
N LEU A 121 30.32 -15.14 -26.79
CA LEU A 121 29.37 -14.12 -26.42
C LEU A 121 30.09 -12.76 -26.50
N ALA A 122 29.70 -11.91 -27.43
CA ALA A 122 30.33 -10.60 -27.65
C ALA A 122 29.29 -9.49 -27.78
N GLY A 123 29.71 -8.25 -27.52
CA GLY A 123 28.97 -7.05 -27.88
C GLY A 123 29.29 -6.63 -29.32
N TYR A 124 28.28 -6.19 -30.05
CA TYR A 124 28.47 -5.53 -31.35
C TYR A 124 27.40 -4.44 -31.56
N GLU A 125 27.76 -3.42 -32.35
CA GLU A 125 26.84 -2.34 -32.69
C GLU A 125 26.16 -2.59 -34.03
N ARG A 126 24.84 -2.39 -34.09
CA ARG A 126 24.03 -2.48 -35.32
C ARG A 126 22.98 -1.39 -35.31
N ASP A 127 22.84 -0.67 -36.41
CA ASP A 127 21.84 0.39 -36.57
C ASP A 127 21.89 1.44 -35.43
N GLY A 128 23.10 1.76 -34.96
CA GLY A 128 23.35 2.68 -33.85
C GLY A 128 22.95 2.13 -32.46
N LYS A 129 22.66 0.83 -32.36
CA LYS A 129 22.21 0.18 -31.12
C LYS A 129 23.17 -0.92 -30.66
N PRO A 130 23.40 -1.02 -29.33
CA PRO A 130 24.21 -2.06 -28.72
C PRO A 130 23.48 -3.42 -28.73
N HIS A 131 24.08 -4.48 -29.27
CA HIS A 131 23.55 -5.85 -29.25
C HIS A 131 24.57 -6.84 -28.68
N ALA A 132 24.09 -7.88 -28.00
CA ALA A 132 24.90 -9.05 -27.69
C ALA A 132 24.76 -10.06 -28.85
N ILE A 133 25.82 -10.77 -29.19
CA ILE A 133 25.81 -11.86 -30.16
C ILE A 133 26.37 -13.09 -29.50
N CYS A 134 25.65 -14.22 -29.60
CA CYS A 134 26.26 -15.52 -29.42
C CYS A 134 26.61 -16.10 -30.79
N ALA A 135 27.86 -16.50 -30.98
CA ALA A 135 28.34 -17.20 -32.16
C ALA A 135 29.01 -18.52 -31.76
N ILE A 136 28.52 -19.61 -32.32
CA ILE A 136 29.06 -20.96 -32.16
C ILE A 136 29.52 -21.45 -33.53
N ALA A 137 30.74 -21.97 -33.66
CA ALA A 137 31.22 -22.60 -34.88
C ALA A 137 32.19 -23.76 -34.58
N ASP A 138 32.22 -24.78 -35.44
CA ASP A 138 33.10 -25.96 -35.33
C ASP A 138 34.10 -26.08 -36.50
N GLY A 139 34.16 -25.05 -37.34
CA GLY A 139 34.96 -25.01 -38.57
C GLY A 139 34.27 -25.59 -39.82
N ARG A 140 33.07 -26.16 -39.69
CA ARG A 140 32.22 -26.64 -40.81
C ARG A 140 30.84 -25.98 -40.83
N SER A 141 30.27 -25.72 -39.66
CA SER A 141 28.97 -25.13 -39.42
C SER A 141 29.11 -23.93 -38.49
N SER A 142 28.19 -22.97 -38.58
CA SER A 142 28.11 -21.87 -37.62
C SER A 142 26.66 -21.53 -37.28
N LEU A 143 26.42 -21.20 -36.01
CA LEU A 143 25.14 -20.75 -35.49
C LEU A 143 25.33 -19.40 -34.80
N LYS A 144 24.54 -18.42 -35.22
CA LYS A 144 24.56 -17.07 -34.67
C LYS A 144 23.19 -16.73 -34.11
N ALA A 145 23.13 -16.32 -32.85
CA ALA A 145 21.93 -15.77 -32.23
C ALA A 145 22.16 -14.31 -31.86
N THR A 146 21.18 -13.48 -32.22
CA THR A 146 21.23 -12.02 -32.05
C THR A 146 19.90 -11.58 -31.44
N PRO A 147 19.83 -11.28 -30.13
CA PRO A 147 18.65 -10.77 -29.48
C PRO A 147 18.44 -9.27 -29.79
N PRO A 148 17.32 -8.69 -29.34
CA PRO A 148 17.11 -7.24 -29.32
C PRO A 148 18.22 -6.48 -28.56
N PRO A 149 18.30 -5.14 -28.69
CA PRO A 149 19.35 -4.34 -28.09
C PRO A 149 19.53 -4.55 -26.59
N VAL A 150 20.78 -4.46 -26.11
CA VAL A 150 21.16 -4.52 -24.71
C VAL A 150 21.28 -3.12 -24.14
N PRO A 151 20.55 -2.77 -23.07
CA PRO A 151 20.67 -1.46 -22.45
C PRO A 151 22.08 -1.25 -21.87
N LEU A 152 22.63 -0.05 -22.06
CA LEU A 152 23.91 0.37 -21.50
C LEU A 152 23.71 1.06 -20.15
N ASN A 153 24.81 1.20 -19.40
CA ASN A 153 24.87 1.95 -18.14
C ASN A 153 23.89 1.47 -17.06
N ARG A 154 23.57 0.16 -17.08
CA ARG A 154 22.85 -0.54 -16.02
C ARG A 154 23.32 -1.97 -15.93
N TRP A 155 23.09 -2.62 -14.79
CA TRP A 155 23.33 -4.06 -14.65
C TRP A 155 22.34 -4.86 -15.48
N VAL A 156 22.87 -5.85 -16.21
CA VAL A 156 22.11 -6.77 -17.05
C VAL A 156 22.64 -8.18 -16.80
N HIS A 157 21.73 -9.13 -16.62
CA HIS A 157 22.07 -10.55 -16.65
C HIS A 157 21.96 -11.09 -18.08
N LEU A 158 23.08 -11.45 -18.68
CA LEU A 158 23.13 -12.12 -19.99
C LEU A 158 23.38 -13.60 -19.81
N ALA A 159 22.53 -14.44 -20.39
CA ALA A 159 22.77 -15.88 -20.43
C ALA A 159 22.57 -16.47 -21.83
N VAL A 160 23.38 -17.46 -22.16
CA VAL A 160 23.29 -18.26 -23.38
C VAL A 160 23.21 -19.72 -22.98
N ALA A 161 22.12 -20.39 -23.35
CA ALA A 161 21.93 -21.82 -23.16
C ALA A 161 21.87 -22.53 -24.52
N PHE A 162 22.68 -23.57 -24.70
CA PHE A 162 22.71 -24.41 -25.88
C PHE A 162 22.41 -25.85 -25.50
N ASP A 163 21.48 -26.51 -26.18
CA ASP A 163 21.06 -27.89 -25.88
C ASP A 163 21.59 -28.95 -26.86
N GLY A 164 22.54 -28.58 -27.73
CA GLY A 164 23.01 -29.41 -28.85
C GLY A 164 22.30 -29.10 -30.17
N THR A 165 21.10 -28.48 -30.12
CA THR A 165 20.30 -28.15 -31.31
C THR A 165 19.95 -26.66 -31.36
N TYR A 166 19.51 -26.09 -30.25
CA TYR A 166 19.04 -24.71 -30.13
C TYR A 166 19.99 -23.90 -29.25
N VAL A 167 20.36 -22.71 -29.73
CA VAL A 167 20.97 -21.67 -28.88
C VAL A 167 19.90 -20.67 -28.47
N ARG A 168 19.84 -20.39 -27.17
CA ARG A 168 18.87 -19.49 -26.55
C ARG A 168 19.63 -18.39 -25.83
N ILE A 169 19.26 -17.12 -26.07
CA ILE A 169 19.84 -15.97 -25.39
C ILE A 169 18.79 -15.33 -24.50
N TYR A 170 19.16 -15.07 -23.25
CA TYR A 170 18.33 -14.49 -22.21
C TYR A 170 18.89 -13.13 -21.77
N HIS A 171 17.98 -12.19 -21.45
CA HIS A 171 18.27 -10.96 -20.71
C HIS A 171 17.44 -10.95 -19.44
N ASP A 172 18.07 -10.66 -18.31
CA ASP A 172 17.39 -10.46 -17.01
C ASP A 172 16.45 -11.64 -16.71
N GLY A 173 16.95 -12.85 -16.95
CA GLY A 173 16.21 -14.11 -16.75
C GLY A 173 15.18 -14.44 -17.83
N THR A 174 14.93 -13.54 -18.79
CA THR A 174 13.88 -13.69 -19.81
C THR A 174 14.47 -14.11 -21.15
N LEU A 175 13.91 -15.14 -21.78
CA LEU A 175 14.31 -15.57 -23.13
C LEU A 175 14.05 -14.47 -24.15
N ARG A 176 15.08 -14.05 -24.88
CA ARG A 176 15.01 -12.98 -25.89
C ARG A 176 15.15 -13.47 -27.31
N HIS A 177 15.87 -14.56 -27.53
CA HIS A 177 16.08 -15.10 -28.86
C HIS A 177 16.35 -16.60 -28.81
N THR A 178 15.90 -17.32 -29.83
CA THR A 178 16.22 -18.73 -30.06
C THR A 178 16.63 -18.88 -31.51
N ASN A 179 17.74 -19.55 -31.77
CA ASN A 179 18.11 -19.96 -33.12
C ASN A 179 18.48 -21.46 -33.11
N HIS A 180 18.34 -22.12 -34.25
CA HIS A 180 18.50 -23.56 -34.39
C HIS A 180 19.67 -23.90 -35.33
N ALA A 181 20.44 -24.92 -35.00
CA ALA A 181 21.49 -25.45 -35.84
C ALA A 181 20.87 -26.26 -36.99
N ALA A 182 21.29 -25.98 -38.24
CA ALA A 182 20.82 -26.75 -39.40
C ALA A 182 21.45 -28.16 -39.48
N ARG A 183 22.56 -28.39 -38.76
CA ARG A 183 23.32 -29.65 -38.71
C ARG A 183 23.96 -29.82 -37.32
N PRO A 184 24.24 -31.05 -36.87
CA PRO A 184 25.00 -31.28 -35.64
C PRO A 184 26.42 -30.68 -35.72
N PHE A 185 26.90 -30.12 -34.61
CA PHE A 185 28.25 -29.57 -34.49
C PHE A 185 29.27 -30.66 -34.14
N LEU A 186 30.48 -30.54 -34.68
CA LEU A 186 31.65 -31.30 -34.21
C LEU A 186 32.13 -30.76 -32.86
N PRO A 187 32.77 -31.61 -32.05
CA PRO A 187 33.35 -31.19 -30.78
C PRO A 187 34.39 -30.08 -30.93
N LEU A 188 34.39 -29.12 -30.00
CA LEU A 188 35.45 -28.11 -29.88
C LEU A 188 36.79 -28.78 -29.52
N ILE A 189 37.90 -28.23 -30.04
CA ILE A 189 39.24 -28.55 -29.54
C ILE A 189 39.32 -28.19 -28.04
N ARG A 190 39.70 -29.18 -27.23
CA ARG A 190 39.60 -29.13 -25.76
C ARG A 190 40.68 -28.25 -25.10
N ASP A 191 41.72 -27.87 -25.85
CA ASP A 191 42.95 -27.26 -25.32
C ASP A 191 43.06 -25.74 -25.59
N VAL A 192 41.94 -25.03 -25.63
CA VAL A 192 41.89 -23.57 -25.87
C VAL A 192 41.49 -22.83 -24.58
N PRO A 193 42.15 -21.71 -24.23
CA PRO A 193 41.81 -20.94 -23.02
C PRO A 193 40.42 -20.29 -23.13
N ILE A 194 39.81 -20.04 -21.97
CA ILE A 194 38.61 -19.20 -21.84
C ILE A 194 39.03 -17.77 -21.56
N LEU A 195 38.47 -16.82 -22.32
CA LEU A 195 38.71 -15.40 -22.17
C LEU A 195 37.43 -14.69 -21.74
N ILE A 196 37.52 -13.83 -20.72
CA ILE A 196 36.44 -12.95 -20.28
C ILE A 196 36.89 -11.51 -20.50
N GLY A 197 36.07 -10.71 -21.17
CA GLY A 197 36.44 -9.33 -21.51
C GLY A 197 37.22 -9.18 -22.82
N ARG A 198 37.51 -10.29 -23.52
CA ARG A 198 38.20 -10.28 -24.83
C ARG A 198 37.61 -11.33 -25.77
N SER A 199 37.62 -11.04 -27.07
CA SER A 199 37.45 -12.01 -28.17
C SER A 199 38.54 -11.86 -29.23
N GLN A 200 38.92 -12.93 -29.93
CA GLN A 200 39.78 -12.82 -31.12
C GLN A 200 38.89 -12.82 -32.38
N GLY A 201 39.05 -11.80 -33.23
CA GLY A 201 38.48 -11.80 -34.59
C GLY A 201 36.99 -11.47 -34.76
N ILE A 202 36.22 -11.20 -33.70
CA ILE A 202 34.81 -10.78 -33.81
C ILE A 202 34.66 -9.29 -33.47
N GLY A 203 34.38 -8.47 -34.48
CA GLY A 203 34.17 -7.01 -34.34
C GLY A 203 35.46 -6.17 -34.47
N ARG A 204 35.30 -4.86 -34.72
CA ARG A 204 36.43 -3.93 -34.87
C ARG A 204 37.17 -3.64 -33.55
N GLN A 205 36.57 -3.96 -32.40
CA GLN A 205 37.15 -3.78 -31.08
C GLN A 205 37.13 -5.10 -30.31
N PRO A 206 38.29 -5.66 -29.92
CA PRO A 206 38.34 -7.00 -29.31
C PRO A 206 38.04 -7.03 -27.80
N PHE A 207 38.08 -5.89 -27.10
CA PHE A 207 37.98 -5.80 -25.64
C PHE A 207 36.68 -5.15 -25.17
N PHE A 208 36.11 -5.69 -24.09
CA PHE A 208 34.88 -5.21 -23.46
C PHE A 208 35.15 -4.00 -22.57
N LYS A 209 34.27 -2.98 -22.64
CA LYS A 209 34.31 -1.81 -21.76
C LYS A 209 33.13 -1.80 -20.79
N GLY A 210 33.42 -1.95 -19.50
CA GLY A 210 32.40 -1.93 -18.44
C GLY A 210 32.80 -2.77 -17.23
N LEU A 211 31.80 -3.15 -16.43
CA LEU A 211 31.97 -4.00 -15.24
C LEU A 211 31.44 -5.40 -15.51
N VAL A 212 32.18 -6.41 -15.02
CA VAL A 212 31.75 -7.81 -14.98
C VAL A 212 31.63 -8.22 -13.52
N GLY A 213 30.43 -8.57 -13.07
CA GLY A 213 30.14 -8.85 -11.65
C GLY A 213 30.22 -10.33 -11.30
N GLU A 214 29.63 -11.19 -12.12
CA GLU A 214 29.73 -12.64 -11.95
C GLU A 214 29.74 -13.32 -13.31
N VAL A 215 30.49 -14.42 -13.45
CA VAL A 215 30.46 -15.28 -14.64
C VAL A 215 30.30 -16.72 -14.18
N ARG A 216 29.35 -17.45 -14.77
CA ARG A 216 29.11 -18.88 -14.53
C ARG A 216 29.03 -19.65 -15.83
N CYS A 217 29.46 -20.90 -15.78
CA CYS A 217 29.47 -21.79 -16.94
C CYS A 217 29.06 -23.21 -16.52
N TYR A 218 28.17 -23.86 -17.26
CA TYR A 218 27.61 -25.17 -16.96
C TYR A 218 27.80 -26.15 -18.13
N ARG A 219 27.93 -27.44 -17.82
CA ARG A 219 28.04 -28.57 -18.79
C ARG A 219 26.67 -29.03 -19.31
N ARG A 220 25.62 -28.27 -19.08
CA ARG A 220 24.27 -28.52 -19.59
C ARG A 220 23.56 -27.23 -19.99
N SER A 221 22.49 -27.39 -20.77
CA SER A 221 21.52 -26.34 -21.04
C SER A 221 20.65 -26.14 -19.79
N LEU A 222 20.76 -24.97 -19.16
CA LEU A 222 19.88 -24.58 -18.06
C LEU A 222 18.48 -24.27 -18.61
N SER A 223 17.45 -24.64 -17.86
CA SER A 223 16.07 -24.28 -18.19
C SER A 223 15.84 -22.77 -18.01
N SER A 224 14.82 -22.23 -18.68
CA SER A 224 14.42 -20.82 -18.51
C SER A 224 14.10 -20.47 -17.05
N ARG A 225 13.59 -21.43 -16.26
CA ARG A 225 13.31 -21.25 -14.83
C ARG A 225 14.59 -21.12 -14.00
N GLU A 226 15.61 -21.93 -14.30
CA GLU A 226 16.91 -21.86 -13.62
C GLU A 226 17.65 -20.56 -13.95
N ILE A 227 17.67 -20.17 -15.22
CA ILE A 227 18.28 -18.90 -15.66
C ILE A 227 17.54 -17.70 -15.05
N PHE A 228 16.20 -17.76 -14.98
CA PHE A 228 15.41 -16.74 -14.28
C PHE A 228 15.70 -16.73 -12.78
N GLY A 229 15.84 -17.91 -12.16
CA GLY A 229 16.26 -18.07 -10.77
C GLY A 229 17.63 -17.46 -10.50
N HIS A 230 18.61 -17.66 -11.39
CA HIS A 230 19.96 -17.08 -11.24
C HIS A 230 19.94 -15.55 -11.44
N ALA A 231 19.17 -15.05 -12.40
CA ALA A 231 18.96 -13.61 -12.57
C ALA A 231 18.24 -12.97 -11.36
N SER A 232 17.37 -13.71 -10.67
CA SER A 232 16.64 -13.20 -9.49
C SER A 232 17.42 -13.39 -8.18
N ALA A 233 18.20 -14.47 -8.07
CA ALA A 233 19.07 -14.76 -6.93
C ALA A 233 20.29 -13.84 -6.94
N GLY A 234 20.80 -13.49 -8.13
CA GLY A 234 21.74 -12.39 -8.29
C GLY A 234 21.21 -11.14 -7.59
N VAL A 235 19.96 -10.73 -7.84
CA VAL A 235 19.31 -9.60 -7.15
C VAL A 235 19.22 -9.79 -5.63
N SER A 236 19.11 -11.01 -5.12
CA SER A 236 19.00 -11.32 -3.67
C SER A 236 20.35 -11.33 -2.95
N ASP A 237 21.40 -11.89 -3.55
CA ASP A 237 22.78 -11.77 -3.05
C ASP A 237 23.32 -10.34 -3.25
N LEU A 238 22.81 -9.62 -4.26
CA LEU A 238 22.99 -8.16 -4.48
C LEU A 238 22.32 -7.32 -3.36
N ILE A 239 21.16 -7.75 -2.84
CA ILE A 239 20.52 -7.14 -1.64
C ILE A 239 21.34 -7.41 -0.36
N ARG A 240 21.95 -8.59 -0.24
CA ARG A 240 22.86 -8.93 0.89
C ARG A 240 24.16 -8.11 0.88
N ALA A 241 24.75 -7.84 -0.29
CA ALA A 241 25.94 -7.00 -0.37
C ALA A 241 25.62 -5.53 -0.04
N ALA A 242 24.50 -4.99 -0.55
CA ALA A 242 24.05 -3.62 -0.30
C ALA A 242 23.70 -3.33 1.18
N SER A 243 23.28 -4.35 1.94
CA SER A 243 23.04 -4.25 3.38
C SER A 243 24.31 -4.32 4.23
N SER A 244 25.45 -4.74 3.66
CA SER A 244 26.72 -4.92 4.38
C SER A 244 27.80 -3.85 4.09
N SER A 245 27.77 -3.16 2.95
CA SER A 245 28.79 -2.15 2.59
C SER A 245 28.39 -0.70 2.86
N ARG A 246 27.11 -0.41 3.13
CA ARG A 246 26.71 0.90 3.66
C ARG A 246 27.08 0.95 5.14
N LYS A 247 28.24 1.54 5.45
CA LYS A 247 28.42 2.26 6.72
C LYS A 247 27.47 3.46 6.74
N ARG A 248 26.16 3.19 6.77
CA ARG A 248 25.20 4.06 7.47
C ARG A 248 25.75 4.15 8.89
N LYS A 249 25.75 5.34 9.50
CA LYS A 249 25.94 5.46 10.94
C LYS A 249 25.05 4.40 11.59
N ASP A 250 25.66 3.41 12.21
CA ASP A 250 24.98 2.21 12.70
C ASP A 250 23.98 2.61 13.80
N TRP A 251 22.70 2.80 13.46
CA TRP A 251 21.60 2.48 14.38
C TRP A 251 21.22 1.01 14.19
N LYS A 252 22.21 0.12 14.29
CA LYS A 252 21.99 -1.32 14.33
C LYS A 252 21.72 -1.73 15.77
N LYS A 253 20.44 -1.71 16.15
CA LYS A 253 19.95 -2.77 17.03
C LYS A 253 19.66 -3.97 16.12
N PRO A 254 20.55 -4.96 15.99
CA PRO A 254 20.20 -6.20 15.30
C PRO A 254 18.93 -6.74 15.95
N ASN A 255 17.89 -7.03 15.14
CA ASN A 255 16.56 -7.56 15.52
C ASN A 255 15.37 -6.58 15.64
N VAL A 256 15.45 -5.33 15.15
CA VAL A 256 14.25 -4.47 15.07
C VAL A 256 13.37 -4.87 13.87
N ARG A 257 12.13 -5.30 14.13
CA ARG A 257 11.10 -5.49 13.10
C ARG A 257 10.70 -4.11 12.56
N THR A 258 10.65 -3.94 11.24
CA THR A 258 10.25 -2.68 10.56
C THR A 258 9.06 -2.92 9.62
N ILE A 259 8.51 -1.90 8.95
CA ILE A 259 7.54 -2.10 7.84
C ILE A 259 8.29 -2.24 6.49
N GLY A 260 7.73 -2.97 5.53
CA GLY A 260 8.28 -3.19 4.18
C GLY A 260 8.89 -4.58 3.95
N PHE A 261 9.70 -4.71 2.89
CA PHE A 261 10.36 -5.97 2.50
C PHE A 261 11.37 -6.48 3.53
N ARG A 262 11.48 -7.81 3.62
CA ARG A 262 12.42 -8.57 4.45
C ARG A 262 13.42 -9.35 3.60
N ASP A 263 14.52 -9.76 4.25
CA ASP A 263 15.56 -10.57 3.61
C ASP A 263 15.06 -11.92 3.10
N ASP A 264 13.98 -12.47 3.67
CA ASP A 264 13.32 -13.70 3.23
C ASP A 264 12.31 -13.48 2.09
N GLY A 265 12.18 -12.25 1.57
CA GLY A 265 11.23 -11.87 0.53
C GLY A 265 9.81 -11.60 1.02
N SER A 266 9.53 -11.77 2.32
CA SER A 266 8.24 -11.39 2.91
C SER A 266 8.11 -9.88 3.07
N VAL A 267 6.89 -9.38 3.21
CA VAL A 267 6.60 -7.94 3.44
C VAL A 267 5.81 -7.79 4.71
N VAL A 268 6.25 -6.95 5.65
CA VAL A 268 5.44 -6.60 6.83
C VAL A 268 4.70 -5.30 6.55
N VAL A 269 3.39 -5.28 6.75
CA VAL A 269 2.54 -4.11 6.51
C VAL A 269 2.16 -3.39 7.81
N PRO A 270 1.71 -2.11 7.76
CA PRO A 270 1.33 -1.31 8.93
C PRO A 270 0.22 -1.88 9.84
N THR A 271 -0.43 -2.97 9.45
CA THR A 271 -1.33 -3.77 10.33
C THR A 271 -0.59 -4.88 11.10
N GLU A 272 0.75 -4.88 11.07
CA GLU A 272 1.66 -5.89 11.62
C GLU A 272 1.53 -7.31 11.04
N GLN A 273 0.73 -7.49 9.99
CA GLN A 273 0.64 -8.72 9.23
C GLN A 273 1.86 -8.89 8.32
N THR A 274 2.20 -10.14 8.01
CA THR A 274 3.26 -10.49 7.06
C THR A 274 2.64 -11.03 5.77
N LEU A 275 3.07 -10.54 4.62
CA LEU A 275 2.65 -10.99 3.31
C LEU A 275 3.67 -11.98 2.75
N ARG A 276 3.19 -13.16 2.38
CA ARG A 276 3.94 -14.17 1.64
C ARG A 276 3.01 -14.77 0.57
N PRO A 277 2.74 -14.04 -0.53
CA PRO A 277 1.74 -14.46 -1.52
C PRO A 277 2.11 -15.78 -2.19
N ALA A 278 1.12 -16.65 -2.40
CA ALA A 278 1.26 -17.84 -3.22
C ALA A 278 1.38 -17.49 -4.71
N GLY A 279 1.95 -18.42 -5.49
CA GLY A 279 2.04 -18.29 -6.94
C GLY A 279 2.97 -17.16 -7.40
N ARG A 280 2.68 -16.59 -8.56
CA ARG A 280 3.45 -15.51 -9.18
C ARG A 280 2.74 -14.17 -9.00
N SER A 281 3.45 -13.17 -8.51
CA SER A 281 2.97 -11.79 -8.41
C SER A 281 3.39 -10.98 -9.64
N ILE A 282 2.45 -10.24 -10.24
CA ILE A 282 2.72 -9.19 -11.22
C ILE A 282 2.53 -7.85 -10.54
N THR A 283 3.60 -7.06 -10.48
CA THR A 283 3.60 -5.76 -9.83
C THR A 283 3.50 -4.61 -10.84
N PHE A 284 2.87 -3.51 -10.41
CA PHE A 284 2.80 -2.25 -11.14
C PHE A 284 2.38 -1.12 -10.16
N PRO A 285 2.68 0.16 -10.45
CA PRO A 285 2.26 1.28 -9.62
C PRO A 285 0.74 1.40 -9.50
N GLY A 286 0.27 1.85 -8.34
CA GLY A 286 -1.14 2.09 -8.05
C GLY A 286 -1.86 0.88 -7.44
N ARG A 287 -3.16 1.05 -7.18
CA ARG A 287 -4.00 0.10 -6.44
C ARG A 287 -4.95 -0.66 -7.38
N PRO A 288 -4.77 -1.97 -7.65
CA PRO A 288 -5.68 -2.69 -8.53
C PRO A 288 -7.00 -3.03 -7.82
N VAL A 289 -8.08 -2.36 -8.20
CA VAL A 289 -9.39 -2.44 -7.52
C VAL A 289 -10.34 -3.49 -8.09
N ASP A 290 -10.16 -3.85 -9.37
CA ASP A 290 -10.98 -4.87 -10.04
C ASP A 290 -10.17 -5.60 -11.11
N LEU A 291 -10.64 -6.80 -11.52
CA LEU A 291 -10.05 -7.56 -12.62
C LEU A 291 -11.07 -8.39 -13.39
N ALA A 292 -10.86 -8.54 -14.70
CA ALA A 292 -11.62 -9.44 -15.56
C ALA A 292 -10.69 -10.34 -16.37
N LEU A 293 -11.14 -11.57 -16.60
CA LEU A 293 -10.46 -12.57 -17.43
C LEU A 293 -11.21 -12.71 -18.76
N SER A 294 -10.47 -12.75 -19.87
CA SER A 294 -11.05 -13.04 -21.18
C SER A 294 -11.56 -14.49 -21.24
N ARG A 295 -12.57 -14.75 -22.06
CA ARG A 295 -13.19 -16.08 -22.17
C ARG A 295 -12.19 -17.17 -22.60
N ASP A 296 -11.24 -16.81 -23.45
CA ASP A 296 -10.17 -17.71 -23.88
C ASP A 296 -9.05 -17.92 -22.83
N GLY A 297 -9.13 -17.27 -21.67
CA GLY A 297 -8.18 -17.38 -20.57
C GLY A 297 -6.80 -16.76 -20.83
N ARG A 298 -6.61 -16.05 -21.94
CA ARG A 298 -5.29 -15.49 -22.31
C ARG A 298 -5.02 -14.11 -21.72
N TRP A 299 -6.06 -13.29 -21.59
CA TRP A 299 -5.96 -11.89 -21.22
C TRP A 299 -6.64 -11.60 -19.88
N LEU A 300 -5.93 -10.87 -19.05
CA LEU A 300 -6.44 -10.26 -17.84
C LEU A 300 -6.39 -8.74 -18.01
N VAL A 301 -7.47 -8.08 -17.65
CA VAL A 301 -7.49 -6.62 -17.51
C VAL A 301 -7.76 -6.28 -16.06
N ALA A 302 -6.88 -5.49 -15.47
CA ALA A 302 -7.02 -4.93 -14.13
C ALA A 302 -7.12 -3.41 -14.20
N THR A 303 -7.83 -2.80 -13.25
CA THR A 303 -7.96 -1.34 -13.16
C THR A 303 -7.30 -0.81 -11.91
N THR A 304 -6.53 0.27 -12.04
CA THR A 304 -6.16 1.12 -10.91
C THR A 304 -7.04 2.36 -10.86
N THR A 305 -6.76 3.33 -9.99
CA THR A 305 -7.43 4.64 -9.97
C THR A 305 -7.55 5.28 -11.36
N ASN A 306 -6.44 5.34 -12.09
CA ASN A 306 -6.31 6.12 -13.33
C ASN A 306 -5.59 5.35 -14.44
N GLU A 307 -5.28 4.07 -14.27
CA GLU A 307 -4.70 3.23 -15.31
C GLU A 307 -5.52 1.96 -15.55
N ILE A 308 -5.44 1.46 -16.77
CA ILE A 308 -5.96 0.15 -17.18
C ILE A 308 -4.78 -0.72 -17.59
N VAL A 309 -4.65 -1.86 -16.95
CA VAL A 309 -3.48 -2.75 -17.02
C VAL A 309 -3.85 -4.02 -17.76
N LEU A 310 -3.16 -4.29 -18.87
CA LEU A 310 -3.30 -5.53 -19.65
C LEU A 310 -2.20 -6.51 -19.28
N ILE A 311 -2.61 -7.69 -18.87
CA ILE A 311 -1.76 -8.80 -18.47
C ILE A 311 -2.08 -9.99 -19.38
N HIS A 312 -1.04 -10.66 -19.87
CA HIS A 312 -1.18 -11.99 -20.44
C HIS A 312 -0.95 -13.01 -19.32
N THR A 313 -1.84 -13.98 -19.17
CA THR A 313 -1.84 -14.94 -18.05
C THR A 313 -0.50 -15.67 -17.91
N GLU A 314 0.08 -16.11 -19.03
CA GLU A 314 1.42 -16.71 -19.07
C GLU A 314 2.59 -15.71 -19.15
N LYS A 315 2.48 -14.67 -20.01
CA LYS A 315 3.61 -13.77 -20.34
C LYS A 315 3.79 -12.58 -19.41
N GLY A 316 2.88 -12.38 -18.46
CA GLY A 316 2.94 -11.26 -17.50
C GLY A 316 2.40 -9.94 -18.07
N LEU A 317 2.85 -8.83 -17.49
CA LEU A 317 2.43 -7.47 -17.86
C LEU A 317 2.74 -7.18 -19.34
N ARG A 318 1.75 -6.65 -20.08
CA ARG A 318 1.87 -6.38 -21.53
C ARG A 318 1.74 -4.91 -21.88
N HIS A 319 0.74 -4.23 -21.33
CA HIS A 319 0.49 -2.83 -21.62
C HIS A 319 -0.21 -2.15 -20.45
N ARG A 320 -0.02 -0.83 -20.34
CA ARG A 320 -0.77 0.02 -19.41
C ARG A 320 -1.23 1.24 -20.17
N VAL A 321 -2.47 1.65 -19.94
CA VAL A 321 -3.03 2.86 -20.50
C VAL A 321 -3.43 3.76 -19.35
N ARG A 322 -2.82 4.93 -19.29
CA ARG A 322 -3.21 5.98 -18.33
C ARG A 322 -4.38 6.76 -18.89
N LEU A 323 -5.41 6.94 -18.08
CA LEU A 323 -6.58 7.73 -18.39
C LEU A 323 -6.25 9.23 -18.29
N PRO A 324 -6.92 10.09 -19.08
CA PRO A 324 -6.82 11.54 -18.93
C PRO A 324 -7.22 12.04 -17.54
N LYS A 325 -6.73 13.24 -17.21
CA LYS A 325 -6.75 13.81 -15.85
C LYS A 325 -8.15 13.93 -15.22
N ASP A 326 -9.19 14.11 -16.02
CA ASP A 326 -10.59 14.25 -15.57
C ASP A 326 -11.35 12.92 -15.46
N ARG A 327 -10.68 11.80 -15.76
CA ARG A 327 -11.23 10.45 -15.82
C ARG A 327 -10.51 9.53 -14.82
N GLY A 328 -11.22 8.50 -14.38
CA GLY A 328 -10.69 7.49 -13.46
C GLY A 328 -11.67 6.32 -13.33
N ASN A 329 -11.15 5.16 -12.95
CA ASN A 329 -11.93 3.93 -12.87
C ASN A 329 -12.80 3.87 -11.60
N SER A 330 -13.87 3.10 -11.66
CA SER A 330 -14.74 2.83 -10.50
C SER A 330 -14.21 1.68 -9.62
N LEU A 331 -14.92 1.39 -8.53
CA LEU A 331 -14.59 0.35 -7.54
C LEU A 331 -14.74 -1.08 -8.07
N HIS A 332 -15.55 -1.22 -9.12
CA HIS A 332 -15.92 -2.47 -9.77
C HIS A 332 -16.54 -2.14 -11.12
N GLY A 333 -16.46 -3.05 -12.08
CA GLY A 333 -17.09 -2.90 -13.40
C GLY A 333 -16.08 -2.98 -14.54
N ILE A 334 -15.43 -4.13 -14.69
CA ILE A 334 -14.70 -4.49 -15.92
C ILE A 334 -15.47 -5.61 -16.61
N LEU A 335 -15.72 -5.45 -17.91
CA LEU A 335 -16.48 -6.42 -18.69
C LEU A 335 -15.82 -6.64 -20.05
N PHE A 336 -15.49 -7.90 -20.36
CA PHE A 336 -15.15 -8.30 -21.72
C PHE A 336 -16.41 -8.40 -22.57
N ALA A 337 -16.35 -7.88 -23.79
CA ALA A 337 -17.33 -8.21 -24.81
C ALA A 337 -17.20 -9.69 -25.22
N PRO A 338 -18.24 -10.27 -25.84
CA PRO A 338 -18.21 -11.66 -26.28
C PRO A 338 -17.04 -12.03 -27.22
N ASP A 339 -16.45 -11.05 -27.90
CA ASP A 339 -15.29 -11.22 -28.80
C ASP A 339 -13.96 -11.47 -28.08
N SER A 340 -13.92 -11.34 -26.74
CA SER A 340 -12.69 -11.45 -25.91
C SER A 340 -11.57 -10.48 -26.27
N ARG A 341 -11.85 -9.43 -27.03
CA ARG A 341 -10.89 -8.40 -27.46
C ARG A 341 -11.34 -6.99 -27.10
N THR A 342 -12.63 -6.76 -26.97
CA THR A 342 -13.18 -5.48 -26.54
C THR A 342 -13.45 -5.53 -25.04
N VAL A 343 -13.04 -4.49 -24.32
CA VAL A 343 -13.21 -4.35 -22.88
C VAL A 343 -13.91 -3.06 -22.55
N PHE A 344 -14.87 -3.13 -21.64
CA PHE A 344 -15.59 -2.00 -21.08
C PHE A 344 -15.19 -1.82 -19.62
N VAL A 345 -14.87 -0.59 -19.22
CA VAL A 345 -14.48 -0.24 -17.85
C VAL A 345 -15.36 0.89 -17.33
N ALA A 346 -16.01 0.66 -16.19
CA ALA A 346 -16.81 1.67 -15.51
C ALA A 346 -15.94 2.75 -14.86
N GLY A 347 -16.32 4.00 -15.05
CA GLY A 347 -15.65 5.17 -14.48
C GLY A 347 -16.39 5.78 -13.29
N HIS A 348 -15.62 6.39 -12.38
CA HIS A 348 -16.13 6.97 -11.12
C HIS A 348 -17.00 8.23 -11.32
N ARG A 349 -17.00 8.86 -12.50
CA ARG A 349 -17.87 10.00 -12.84
C ARG A 349 -18.95 9.63 -13.87
N GLY A 350 -19.21 8.33 -14.02
CA GLY A 350 -20.23 7.80 -14.91
C GLY A 350 -19.78 7.61 -16.36
N GLN A 351 -18.52 7.86 -16.72
CA GLN A 351 -18.01 7.47 -18.04
C GLN A 351 -17.85 5.94 -18.14
N VAL A 352 -17.90 5.41 -19.37
CA VAL A 352 -17.55 4.00 -19.67
C VAL A 352 -16.44 3.99 -20.70
N GLU A 353 -15.26 3.56 -20.27
CA GLU A 353 -14.11 3.41 -21.15
C GLU A 353 -14.27 2.16 -22.01
N ARG A 354 -14.03 2.30 -23.32
CA ARG A 354 -13.99 1.20 -24.26
C ARG A 354 -12.57 1.03 -24.75
N LEU A 355 -12.06 -0.18 -24.66
CA LEU A 355 -10.71 -0.50 -25.11
C LEU A 355 -10.71 -1.72 -26.00
N ARG A 356 -9.82 -1.72 -26.99
CA ARG A 356 -9.59 -2.85 -27.86
C ARG A 356 -8.19 -3.42 -27.63
N ILE A 357 -8.11 -4.74 -27.50
CA ILE A 357 -6.85 -5.48 -27.47
C ILE A 357 -6.40 -5.71 -28.91
N THR A 358 -5.25 -5.14 -29.27
CA THR A 358 -4.65 -5.30 -30.60
C THR A 358 -4.01 -6.67 -30.76
N ASN A 359 -3.70 -7.06 -32.00
CA ASN A 359 -3.03 -8.34 -32.28
C ASN A 359 -1.62 -8.39 -31.66
N GLU A 360 -0.99 -7.23 -31.45
CA GLU A 360 0.31 -7.07 -30.80
C GLU A 360 0.24 -7.17 -29.27
N GLY A 361 -0.98 -7.28 -28.71
CA GLY A 361 -1.21 -7.37 -27.27
C GLY A 361 -1.08 -6.03 -26.56
N LYS A 362 -1.59 -4.96 -27.19
CA LYS A 362 -1.73 -3.63 -26.59
C LYS A 362 -3.19 -3.28 -26.38
N LEU A 363 -3.45 -2.40 -25.42
CA LEU A 363 -4.74 -1.73 -25.26
C LEU A 363 -4.74 -0.44 -26.07
N GLU A 364 -5.74 -0.27 -26.92
CA GLU A 364 -6.10 1.00 -27.55
C GLU A 364 -7.38 1.51 -26.92
N LEU A 365 -7.36 2.76 -26.46
CA LEU A 365 -8.51 3.44 -25.88
C LEU A 365 -9.27 4.15 -27.00
N ASP A 366 -10.56 3.85 -27.13
CA ASP A 366 -11.43 4.52 -28.10
C ASP A 366 -11.83 5.93 -27.62
N GLU A 367 -12.51 6.70 -28.48
CA GLU A 367 -13.05 8.00 -28.09
C GLU A 367 -13.97 7.88 -26.85
N PRO A 368 -13.87 8.82 -25.90
CA PRO A 368 -14.62 8.75 -24.66
C PRO A 368 -16.13 8.81 -24.93
N ARG A 369 -16.86 7.87 -24.33
CA ARG A 369 -18.32 7.94 -24.31
C ARG A 369 -18.78 9.07 -23.40
N ARG A 370 -19.93 9.66 -23.71
CA ARG A 370 -20.55 10.68 -22.85
C ARG A 370 -20.75 10.11 -21.44
N PRO A 371 -20.35 10.83 -20.37
CA PRO A 371 -20.53 10.35 -19.01
C PRO A 371 -22.01 10.32 -18.61
N TRP A 372 -22.39 9.26 -17.90
CA TRP A 372 -23.67 9.15 -17.23
C TRP A 372 -23.73 10.08 -16.01
N LYS A 373 -24.94 10.43 -15.57
CA LYS A 373 -25.14 11.32 -14.40
C LYS A 373 -24.74 10.72 -13.06
N SER A 374 -24.26 9.48 -13.03
CA SER A 374 -23.99 8.72 -11.82
C SER A 374 -22.81 7.78 -12.04
N ALA A 375 -21.94 7.66 -11.05
CA ALA A 375 -20.85 6.69 -11.06
C ALA A 375 -21.39 5.26 -11.28
N LEU A 376 -20.78 4.55 -12.21
CA LEU A 376 -21.16 3.17 -12.51
C LEU A 376 -20.27 2.20 -11.71
N CYS A 377 -20.82 1.04 -11.36
CA CYS A 377 -20.08 -0.06 -10.72
C CYS A 377 -20.20 -1.33 -11.61
N GLY A 378 -20.52 -2.48 -11.03
CA GLY A 378 -20.62 -3.74 -11.75
C GLY A 378 -21.51 -3.66 -12.99
N MET A 379 -21.10 -4.35 -14.05
CA MET A 379 -21.78 -4.38 -15.35
C MET A 379 -21.90 -5.81 -15.88
N THR A 380 -22.96 -6.08 -16.65
CA THR A 380 -23.13 -7.35 -17.38
C THR A 380 -23.90 -7.15 -18.67
N PHE A 381 -23.69 -7.99 -19.67
CA PHE A 381 -24.53 -8.04 -20.86
C PHE A 381 -25.82 -8.84 -20.60
N SER A 382 -26.86 -8.55 -21.39
CA SER A 382 -28.01 -9.45 -21.55
C SER A 382 -27.57 -10.75 -22.23
N THR A 383 -28.32 -11.84 -22.00
CA THR A 383 -27.98 -13.16 -22.57
C THR A 383 -27.90 -13.14 -24.11
N ASP A 384 -28.68 -12.28 -24.76
CA ASP A 384 -28.70 -12.10 -26.22
C ASP A 384 -27.72 -11.02 -26.73
N GLY A 385 -26.95 -10.40 -25.84
CA GLY A 385 -25.98 -9.36 -26.16
C GLY A 385 -26.57 -8.03 -26.65
N ARG A 386 -27.90 -7.85 -26.67
CA ARG A 386 -28.55 -6.63 -27.16
C ARG A 386 -28.46 -5.45 -26.21
N TYR A 387 -28.30 -5.72 -24.91
CA TYR A 387 -28.27 -4.71 -23.86
C TYR A 387 -27.09 -4.93 -22.93
N ALA A 388 -26.67 -3.84 -22.29
CA ALA A 388 -25.82 -3.88 -21.12
C ALA A 388 -26.60 -3.39 -19.89
N TYR A 389 -26.28 -3.92 -18.72
CA TYR A 389 -26.82 -3.51 -17.44
C TYR A 389 -25.68 -3.00 -16.57
N ALA A 390 -25.86 -1.84 -15.94
CA ALA A 390 -24.85 -1.23 -15.08
C ALA A 390 -25.47 -0.74 -13.77
N ALA A 391 -24.87 -1.12 -12.64
CA ALA A 391 -25.24 -0.56 -11.34
C ALA A 391 -24.77 0.91 -11.27
N ALA A 392 -25.69 1.84 -11.00
CA ALA A 392 -25.40 3.26 -10.84
C ALA A 392 -25.53 3.66 -9.36
N SER A 393 -24.40 3.65 -8.65
CA SER A 393 -24.39 3.58 -7.19
C SER A 393 -24.91 4.85 -6.49
N PRO A 394 -24.47 6.07 -6.84
CA PRO A 394 -25.04 7.33 -6.31
C PRO A 394 -26.54 7.48 -6.55
N SER A 395 -27.02 7.09 -7.73
CA SER A 395 -28.42 7.31 -8.13
C SER A 395 -29.39 6.23 -7.62
N ASN A 396 -28.88 5.13 -7.04
CA ASN A 396 -29.68 4.00 -6.55
C ASN A 396 -30.53 3.35 -7.65
N ARG A 397 -29.92 3.14 -8.82
CA ARG A 397 -30.58 2.56 -10.00
C ARG A 397 -29.72 1.49 -10.67
N LEU A 398 -30.39 0.62 -11.43
CA LEU A 398 -29.79 -0.17 -12.49
C LEU A 398 -30.09 0.51 -13.83
N LEU A 399 -29.05 0.87 -14.56
CA LEU A 399 -29.19 1.39 -15.92
C LEU A 399 -29.28 0.24 -16.92
N VAL A 400 -30.15 0.39 -17.91
CA VAL A 400 -30.25 -0.47 -19.10
C VAL A 400 -29.71 0.34 -20.27
N LEU A 401 -28.58 -0.09 -20.81
CA LEU A 401 -27.83 0.61 -21.86
C LEU A 401 -27.86 -0.21 -23.15
N SER A 402 -27.54 0.44 -24.27
CA SER A 402 -27.16 -0.27 -25.50
C SER A 402 -25.99 -1.23 -25.26
N SER A 403 -25.81 -2.22 -26.14
CA SER A 403 -24.64 -3.12 -26.09
C SER A 403 -23.31 -2.37 -26.21
N GLU A 404 -23.31 -1.25 -26.93
CA GLU A 404 -22.16 -0.35 -27.02
C GLU A 404 -22.09 0.64 -25.85
N MET A 405 -22.98 0.58 -24.85
CA MET A 405 -22.99 1.46 -23.67
C MET A 405 -22.87 2.96 -23.99
N ASP A 406 -23.44 3.38 -25.12
CA ASP A 406 -23.41 4.77 -25.62
C ASP A 406 -24.74 5.50 -25.47
N SER A 407 -25.81 4.77 -25.12
CA SER A 407 -27.17 5.29 -24.97
C SER A 407 -27.92 4.57 -23.85
N GLU A 408 -28.67 5.33 -23.03
CA GLU A 408 -29.57 4.80 -22.00
C GLU A 408 -30.92 4.45 -22.64
N ILE A 409 -31.37 3.22 -22.42
CA ILE A 409 -32.63 2.68 -22.95
C ILE A 409 -33.74 2.78 -21.91
N ALA A 410 -33.39 2.52 -20.65
CA ALA A 410 -34.24 2.61 -19.47
C ALA A 410 -33.37 2.63 -18.21
N SER A 411 -33.97 2.94 -17.07
CA SER A 411 -33.36 2.68 -15.76
C SER A 411 -34.41 2.28 -14.75
N VAL A 412 -34.04 1.41 -13.82
CA VAL A 412 -34.96 0.83 -12.82
C VAL A 412 -34.44 1.13 -11.42
N PRO A 413 -35.28 1.57 -10.46
CA PRO A 413 -34.85 1.78 -9.08
C PRO A 413 -34.44 0.45 -8.42
N THR A 414 -33.40 0.51 -7.59
CA THR A 414 -32.91 -0.65 -6.81
C THR A 414 -32.96 -0.34 -5.32
N GLY A 415 -32.22 -1.10 -4.50
CA GLY A 415 -31.85 -0.67 -3.16
C GLY A 415 -30.83 0.48 -3.18
N VAL A 416 -30.43 0.89 -1.98
CA VAL A 416 -29.46 1.96 -1.75
C VAL A 416 -28.04 1.45 -2.04
N ALA A 417 -27.29 2.21 -2.84
CA ALA A 417 -25.92 1.92 -3.25
C ALA A 417 -25.76 0.56 -3.97
N PRO A 418 -26.36 0.38 -5.17
CA PRO A 418 -26.14 -0.83 -5.96
C PRO A 418 -24.65 -0.99 -6.32
N TYR A 419 -24.12 -2.21 -6.22
CA TYR A 419 -22.69 -2.50 -6.37
C TYR A 419 -22.39 -3.44 -7.55
N SER A 420 -22.98 -4.64 -7.57
CA SER A 420 -22.74 -5.66 -8.60
C SER A 420 -24.06 -6.11 -9.23
N VAL A 421 -24.02 -6.52 -10.49
CA VAL A 421 -25.17 -7.08 -11.21
C VAL A 421 -24.75 -8.35 -11.94
N VAL A 422 -25.55 -9.41 -11.82
CA VAL A 422 -25.35 -10.67 -12.54
C VAL A 422 -26.63 -11.19 -13.17
N HIS A 423 -26.48 -11.88 -14.31
CA HIS A 423 -27.60 -12.46 -15.02
C HIS A 423 -27.97 -13.85 -14.46
N GLY A 424 -29.16 -13.94 -13.86
CA GLY A 424 -29.75 -15.17 -13.33
C GLY A 424 -30.51 -16.02 -14.36
N PRO A 425 -31.02 -17.20 -13.96
CA PRO A 425 -31.92 -18.01 -14.78
C PRO A 425 -33.24 -17.26 -15.07
N ASP A 426 -34.01 -17.75 -16.04
CA ASP A 426 -35.37 -17.28 -16.37
C ASP A 426 -35.51 -15.76 -16.61
N ARG A 427 -34.50 -15.15 -17.24
CA ARG A 427 -34.41 -13.70 -17.49
C ARG A 427 -34.46 -12.87 -16.19
N LYS A 428 -33.98 -13.43 -15.08
CA LYS A 428 -33.76 -12.69 -13.84
C LYS A 428 -32.43 -11.94 -13.90
N LEU A 429 -32.37 -10.78 -13.28
CA LEU A 429 -31.14 -10.10 -12.88
C LEU A 429 -31.11 -9.98 -11.37
N TYR A 430 -29.93 -10.14 -10.78
CA TYR A 430 -29.69 -9.90 -9.37
C TYR A 430 -28.75 -8.72 -9.21
N VAL A 431 -29.09 -7.78 -8.33
CA VAL A 431 -28.29 -6.59 -8.03
C VAL A 431 -28.03 -6.52 -6.53
N SER A 432 -26.77 -6.50 -6.11
CA SER A 432 -26.41 -6.29 -4.70
C SER A 432 -26.47 -4.82 -4.33
N ASN A 433 -26.99 -4.49 -3.15
CA ASN A 433 -27.13 -3.12 -2.65
C ASN A 433 -26.55 -3.02 -1.24
N TRP A 434 -25.52 -2.18 -1.05
CA TRP A 434 -24.82 -2.06 0.23
C TRP A 434 -25.72 -1.58 1.36
N GLY A 435 -26.54 -0.57 1.11
CA GLY A 435 -27.45 0.02 2.10
C GLY A 435 -28.80 -0.70 2.20
N GLY A 436 -29.00 -1.77 1.44
CA GLY A 436 -30.25 -2.50 1.43
C GLY A 436 -31.42 -1.67 0.91
N ARG A 437 -32.63 -1.87 1.46
CA ARG A 437 -33.79 -1.06 1.08
C ARG A 437 -33.73 0.34 1.69
N PRO A 438 -34.32 1.36 1.03
CA PRO A 438 -34.54 2.66 1.66
C PRO A 438 -35.29 2.53 3.01
N PRO A 439 -34.97 3.40 3.99
CA PRO A 439 -35.68 3.43 5.26
C PRO A 439 -37.14 3.86 5.05
N ARG A 440 -38.04 3.29 5.82
CA ARG A 440 -39.44 3.74 5.92
C ARG A 440 -39.52 4.93 6.87
N GLU A 441 -40.63 5.66 6.80
CA GLU A 441 -40.91 6.74 7.75
C GLU A 441 -40.85 6.22 9.21
N GLY A 442 -40.14 6.96 10.07
CA GLY A 442 -39.92 6.60 11.47
C GLY A 442 -38.80 5.59 11.74
N GLU A 443 -38.22 4.93 10.72
CA GLU A 443 -37.09 4.02 10.93
C GLU A 443 -35.80 4.80 11.21
N PRO A 444 -34.98 4.37 12.21
CA PRO A 444 -33.65 4.91 12.42
C PRO A 444 -32.84 4.86 11.13
N SER A 445 -32.32 6.02 10.73
CA SER A 445 -31.63 6.18 9.46
C SER A 445 -30.54 7.23 9.52
N ALA A 446 -29.54 7.08 8.67
CA ALA A 446 -28.45 8.04 8.49
C ALA A 446 -28.29 8.41 7.03
N ARG A 447 -27.57 9.51 6.76
CA ARG A 447 -27.30 9.97 5.40
C ARG A 447 -26.22 9.10 4.74
N THR A 448 -26.38 8.94 3.43
CA THR A 448 -25.38 8.41 2.49
C THR A 448 -25.55 9.18 1.19
N ASP A 449 -24.61 9.08 0.26
CA ASP A 449 -24.68 9.84 -1.00
C ASP A 449 -26.02 9.66 -1.73
N GLY A 450 -26.69 10.80 -1.98
CA GLY A 450 -28.00 10.87 -2.64
C GLY A 450 -29.19 10.22 -1.90
N ALA A 451 -29.02 9.66 -0.69
CA ALA A 451 -30.06 8.87 -0.03
C ALA A 451 -29.95 8.82 1.51
N ARG A 452 -30.84 8.02 2.12
CA ARG A 452 -30.73 7.59 3.51
C ARG A 452 -30.66 6.07 3.57
N VAL A 453 -29.94 5.56 4.55
CA VAL A 453 -29.81 4.12 4.83
C VAL A 453 -30.37 3.81 6.22
N ARG A 454 -30.93 2.61 6.39
CA ARG A 454 -31.31 2.12 7.73
C ARG A 454 -30.06 1.93 8.59
N VAL A 455 -30.12 2.38 9.82
CA VAL A 455 -29.03 2.18 10.79
C VAL A 455 -29.54 1.58 12.08
N ASP A 456 -28.65 0.96 12.82
CA ASP A 456 -28.89 0.62 14.20
C ASP A 456 -28.97 1.91 15.06
N PRO A 457 -30.02 2.10 15.87
CA PRO A 457 -30.23 3.33 16.61
C PRO A 457 -29.25 3.56 17.76
N GLN A 458 -28.55 2.52 18.24
CA GLN A 458 -27.57 2.64 19.32
C GLN A 458 -26.18 2.98 18.79
N THR A 459 -25.79 2.33 17.70
CA THR A 459 -24.43 2.42 17.14
C THR A 459 -24.32 3.40 15.97
N GLY A 460 -25.42 3.64 15.24
CA GLY A 460 -25.44 4.43 14.02
C GLY A 460 -24.91 3.70 12.77
N LEU A 461 -24.60 2.40 12.88
CA LEU A 461 -24.05 1.58 11.79
C LEU A 461 -25.14 1.08 10.83
N PRO A 462 -24.83 0.88 9.53
CA PRO A 462 -25.77 0.31 8.56
C PRO A 462 -26.38 -1.02 9.01
N ALA A 463 -27.71 -1.13 8.93
CA ALA A 463 -28.45 -2.26 9.52
C ALA A 463 -28.47 -3.54 8.66
N GLY A 464 -28.11 -3.47 7.37
CA GLY A 464 -28.14 -4.63 6.46
C GLY A 464 -28.16 -4.25 4.99
N GLY A 465 -27.84 -5.22 4.12
CA GLY A 465 -27.90 -5.10 2.67
C GLY A 465 -29.09 -5.84 2.05
N THR A 466 -29.26 -5.70 0.74
CA THR A 466 -30.26 -6.47 -0.02
C THR A 466 -29.72 -6.92 -1.37
N VAL A 467 -30.33 -7.97 -1.92
CA VAL A 467 -30.27 -8.29 -3.35
C VAL A 467 -31.62 -7.96 -4.00
N THR A 468 -31.62 -7.03 -4.95
CA THR A 468 -32.78 -6.74 -5.80
C THR A 468 -32.86 -7.77 -6.91
N VAL A 469 -34.03 -8.40 -7.06
CA VAL A 469 -34.35 -9.31 -8.17
C VAL A 469 -35.20 -8.56 -9.17
N LEU A 470 -34.74 -8.52 -10.42
CA LEU A 470 -35.47 -7.97 -11.55
C LEU A 470 -35.80 -9.08 -12.55
N ARG A 471 -36.89 -8.91 -13.31
CA ARG A 471 -37.27 -9.80 -14.41
C ARG A 471 -37.64 -8.97 -15.63
N GLY A 472 -37.36 -9.50 -16.82
CA GLY A 472 -37.59 -8.81 -18.10
C GLY A 472 -36.28 -8.39 -18.76
N GLN A 473 -36.36 -7.59 -19.83
CA GLN A 473 -35.19 -7.08 -20.56
C GLN A 473 -35.53 -5.73 -21.22
N GLY A 474 -34.51 -4.94 -21.58
CA GLY A 474 -34.73 -3.64 -22.21
C GLY A 474 -35.66 -2.75 -21.38
N ARG A 475 -36.68 -2.19 -22.02
CA ARG A 475 -37.69 -1.33 -21.38
C ARG A 475 -38.72 -2.06 -20.51
N SER A 476 -38.85 -3.37 -20.63
CA SER A 476 -39.80 -4.16 -19.82
C SER A 476 -39.19 -4.70 -18.53
N LEU A 477 -37.94 -4.35 -18.22
CA LEU A 477 -37.28 -4.77 -16.99
C LEU A 477 -37.93 -4.11 -15.77
N ASN A 478 -38.35 -4.91 -14.79
CA ASN A 478 -38.94 -4.42 -13.55
C ASN A 478 -38.44 -5.20 -12.33
N VAL A 479 -38.48 -4.55 -11.16
CA VAL A 479 -38.23 -5.21 -9.86
C VAL A 479 -39.37 -6.18 -9.58
N VAL A 480 -39.03 -7.39 -9.13
CA VAL A 480 -39.99 -8.42 -8.70
C VAL A 480 -39.81 -8.82 -7.25
N LYS A 481 -38.61 -8.65 -6.67
CA LYS A 481 -38.34 -9.00 -5.26
C LYS A 481 -37.15 -8.21 -4.72
N SER A 482 -37.12 -8.02 -3.41
CA SER A 482 -35.92 -7.61 -2.67
C SER A 482 -35.68 -8.65 -1.59
N ILE A 483 -34.46 -9.19 -1.53
CA ILE A 483 -34.06 -10.23 -0.59
C ILE A 483 -33.14 -9.57 0.43
N ASP A 484 -33.47 -9.65 1.72
CA ASP A 484 -32.56 -9.19 2.78
C ASP A 484 -31.36 -10.15 2.88
N VAL A 485 -30.16 -9.58 2.93
CA VAL A 485 -28.89 -10.30 3.08
C VAL A 485 -28.06 -9.65 4.19
N GLY A 486 -26.80 -10.05 4.35
CA GLY A 486 -25.92 -9.41 5.33
C GLY A 486 -25.53 -7.99 4.95
N ARG A 487 -24.69 -7.35 5.77
CA ARG A 487 -24.18 -6.00 5.56
C ARG A 487 -23.12 -5.98 4.46
N PHE A 488 -23.21 -4.98 3.59
CA PHE A 488 -22.28 -4.74 2.46
C PHE A 488 -22.15 -5.94 1.51
N PRO A 489 -23.26 -6.38 0.87
CA PRO A 489 -23.18 -7.38 -0.18
C PRO A 489 -22.37 -6.84 -1.37
N CYS A 490 -21.24 -7.47 -1.67
CA CYS A 490 -20.32 -7.05 -2.73
C CYS A 490 -20.57 -7.80 -4.05
N GLN A 491 -19.52 -8.39 -4.65
CA GLN A 491 -19.61 -9.05 -5.96
C GLN A 491 -20.53 -10.28 -5.89
N LEU A 492 -21.49 -10.35 -6.80
CA LEU A 492 -22.39 -11.49 -6.90
C LEU A 492 -21.77 -12.62 -7.74
N GLN A 493 -21.95 -13.88 -7.34
CA GLN A 493 -21.46 -15.04 -8.09
C GLN A 493 -22.52 -16.14 -8.14
N LEU A 494 -22.92 -16.56 -9.35
CA LEU A 494 -23.77 -17.74 -9.52
C LEU A 494 -22.93 -19.01 -9.43
N SER A 495 -23.54 -20.09 -8.92
CA SER A 495 -23.02 -21.44 -9.13
C SER A 495 -23.01 -21.79 -10.63
N PRO A 496 -22.14 -22.70 -11.11
CA PRO A 496 -22.09 -23.06 -12.52
C PRO A 496 -23.41 -23.59 -13.09
N ASP A 497 -24.17 -24.33 -12.27
CA ASP A 497 -25.52 -24.82 -12.59
C ASP A 497 -26.61 -23.73 -12.45
N ARG A 498 -26.25 -22.55 -11.97
CA ARG A 498 -27.10 -21.36 -11.76
C ARG A 498 -28.26 -21.56 -10.78
N THR A 499 -28.25 -22.63 -9.98
CA THR A 499 -29.27 -22.92 -8.97
C THR A 499 -29.05 -22.11 -7.68
N ARG A 500 -27.83 -21.60 -7.47
CA ARG A 500 -27.47 -20.82 -6.29
C ARG A 500 -26.80 -19.50 -6.67
N LEU A 501 -27.10 -18.47 -5.90
CA LEU A 501 -26.41 -17.18 -5.92
C LEU A 501 -25.66 -17.01 -4.60
N TYR A 502 -24.35 -16.81 -4.69
CA TYR A 502 -23.48 -16.50 -3.56
C TYR A 502 -23.29 -14.99 -3.45
N VAL A 503 -23.48 -14.48 -2.24
CA VAL A 503 -23.43 -13.06 -1.89
C VAL A 503 -22.43 -12.89 -0.74
N PRO A 504 -21.25 -12.33 -0.97
CA PRO A 504 -20.30 -12.05 0.10
C PRO A 504 -20.77 -10.81 0.85
N ASP A 505 -21.05 -10.98 2.14
CA ASP A 505 -21.48 -9.92 3.06
C ASP A 505 -20.25 -9.39 3.79
N ALA A 506 -19.56 -8.41 3.18
CA ALA A 506 -18.23 -7.98 3.61
C ALA A 506 -18.21 -7.49 5.07
N ASN A 507 -19.31 -6.87 5.52
CA ASN A 507 -19.42 -6.34 6.87
C ASN A 507 -19.99 -7.36 7.89
N ASP A 508 -20.19 -8.63 7.50
CA ASP A 508 -20.65 -9.69 8.41
C ASP A 508 -19.71 -10.91 8.49
N ASP A 509 -18.65 -10.97 7.68
CA ASP A 509 -17.76 -12.13 7.52
C ASP A 509 -18.47 -13.41 7.08
N THR A 510 -19.56 -13.25 6.32
CA THR A 510 -20.36 -14.37 5.81
C THR A 510 -20.56 -14.32 4.31
N ILE A 511 -20.95 -15.46 3.75
CA ILE A 511 -21.52 -15.56 2.41
C ILE A 511 -22.99 -15.97 2.58
N THR A 512 -23.91 -15.12 2.15
CA THR A 512 -25.32 -15.48 2.01
C THR A 512 -25.53 -16.29 0.72
N VAL A 513 -26.21 -17.44 0.82
CA VAL A 513 -26.54 -18.32 -0.30
C VAL A 513 -28.03 -18.22 -0.57
N ILE A 514 -28.39 -17.86 -1.79
CA ILE A 514 -29.77 -17.72 -2.25
C ILE A 514 -30.08 -18.82 -3.27
N ASP A 515 -31.22 -19.49 -3.09
CA ASP A 515 -31.79 -20.39 -4.10
C ASP A 515 -32.45 -19.55 -5.21
N THR A 516 -32.05 -19.77 -6.46
CA THR A 516 -32.46 -18.92 -7.59
C THR A 516 -33.83 -19.29 -8.16
N ALA A 517 -34.40 -20.44 -7.78
CA ALA A 517 -35.75 -20.83 -8.16
C ALA A 517 -36.79 -20.09 -7.31
N SER A 518 -36.64 -20.16 -5.99
CA SER A 518 -37.52 -19.55 -4.99
C SER A 518 -37.18 -18.10 -4.63
N ASP A 519 -35.97 -17.64 -4.99
CA ASP A 519 -35.41 -16.35 -4.59
C ASP A 519 -35.36 -16.20 -3.06
N THR A 520 -34.95 -17.23 -2.34
CA THR A 520 -34.89 -17.24 -0.86
C THR A 520 -33.50 -17.57 -0.35
N VAL A 521 -33.14 -17.00 0.81
CA VAL A 521 -31.90 -17.32 1.51
C VAL A 521 -32.00 -18.74 2.08
N ILE A 522 -31.09 -19.62 1.68
CA ILE A 522 -31.06 -21.02 2.14
C ILE A 522 -29.90 -21.33 3.09
N LYS A 523 -28.86 -20.49 3.11
CA LYS A 523 -27.69 -20.70 3.98
C LYS A 523 -26.90 -19.40 4.19
N LYS A 524 -26.23 -19.29 5.34
CA LYS A 524 -25.10 -18.36 5.55
C LYS A 524 -23.85 -19.16 5.88
N ILE A 525 -22.73 -18.85 5.23
CA ILE A 525 -21.45 -19.55 5.40
C ILE A 525 -20.47 -18.58 6.06
N PRO A 526 -20.02 -18.82 7.30
CA PRO A 526 -18.96 -18.02 7.91
C PRO A 526 -17.61 -18.31 7.22
N VAL A 527 -16.81 -17.27 6.99
CA VAL A 527 -15.49 -17.38 6.36
C VAL A 527 -14.35 -16.93 7.25
N ARG A 528 -14.61 -16.74 8.56
CA ARG A 528 -13.56 -16.45 9.53
C ARG A 528 -12.62 -17.65 9.68
N PRO A 529 -11.28 -17.44 9.73
CA PRO A 529 -10.30 -18.51 9.94
C PRO A 529 -10.54 -19.30 11.23
N ASP A 530 -10.94 -18.60 12.29
CA ASP A 530 -11.32 -19.18 13.58
C ASP A 530 -12.63 -18.49 14.04
N ARG A 531 -13.54 -19.28 14.62
CA ARG A 531 -14.82 -18.79 15.13
C ARG A 531 -14.67 -17.91 16.38
N LEU A 532 -13.56 -18.04 17.09
CA LEU A 532 -13.25 -17.22 18.26
C LEU A 532 -12.74 -15.82 17.87
N LEU A 533 -12.34 -15.62 16.62
CA LEU A 533 -11.94 -14.30 16.15
C LEU A 533 -13.17 -13.37 16.07
N PRO A 534 -13.03 -12.12 16.54
CA PRO A 534 -14.03 -11.08 16.31
C PRO A 534 -14.12 -10.75 14.82
N TYR A 535 -14.99 -9.80 14.49
CA TYR A 535 -15.22 -9.37 13.11
C TYR A 535 -13.92 -8.93 12.42
N GLY A 536 -13.86 -9.13 11.10
CA GLY A 536 -12.92 -8.41 10.23
C GLY A 536 -12.27 -9.24 9.14
N SER A 537 -12.88 -10.32 8.66
CA SER A 537 -12.37 -11.10 7.52
C SER A 537 -12.68 -10.44 6.18
N GLN A 538 -13.81 -9.71 6.10
CA GLN A 538 -14.22 -8.90 4.95
C GLN A 538 -14.21 -9.66 3.61
N PRO A 539 -15.13 -10.62 3.39
CA PRO A 539 -15.30 -11.25 2.07
C PRO A 539 -15.83 -10.24 1.05
N VAL A 540 -15.11 -9.99 -0.03
CA VAL A 540 -15.47 -8.93 -1.01
C VAL A 540 -15.74 -9.44 -2.42
N ALA A 541 -15.12 -10.54 -2.81
CA ALA A 541 -15.21 -11.11 -4.15
C ALA A 541 -15.18 -12.64 -4.10
N LEU A 542 -15.79 -13.28 -5.10
CA LEU A 542 -16.00 -14.73 -5.15
C LEU A 542 -15.74 -15.29 -6.56
N ALA A 543 -15.25 -16.53 -6.63
CA ALA A 543 -15.18 -17.32 -7.86
C ALA A 543 -15.56 -18.79 -7.58
N CYS A 544 -16.37 -19.40 -8.43
CA CYS A 544 -16.73 -20.82 -8.33
C CYS A 544 -15.79 -21.68 -9.18
N SER A 545 -15.37 -22.84 -8.67
CA SER A 545 -14.76 -23.85 -9.53
C SER A 545 -15.75 -24.28 -10.63
N PRO A 546 -15.26 -24.63 -11.84
CA PRO A 546 -16.14 -25.04 -12.95
C PRO A 546 -17.06 -26.22 -12.63
N ASP A 547 -16.61 -27.13 -11.76
CA ASP A 547 -17.39 -28.29 -11.29
C ASP A 547 -18.43 -27.95 -10.20
N GLY A 548 -18.46 -26.70 -9.72
CA GLY A 548 -19.39 -26.22 -8.69
C GLY A 548 -19.12 -26.73 -7.27
N ARG A 549 -18.02 -27.46 -7.04
CA ARG A 549 -17.71 -28.08 -5.73
C ARG A 549 -16.99 -27.16 -4.77
N THR A 550 -16.28 -26.15 -5.28
CA THR A 550 -15.43 -25.25 -4.50
C THR A 550 -15.78 -23.80 -4.78
N LEU A 551 -15.87 -23.00 -3.73
CA LEU A 551 -16.03 -21.55 -3.79
C LEU A 551 -14.78 -20.89 -3.23
N TYR A 552 -14.13 -20.04 -4.03
CA TYR A 552 -12.97 -19.25 -3.65
C TYR A 552 -13.40 -17.84 -3.28
N VAL A 553 -12.99 -17.37 -2.11
CA VAL A 553 -13.48 -16.13 -1.51
C VAL A 553 -12.34 -15.23 -1.14
N ALA A 554 -12.30 -14.01 -1.69
CA ALA A 554 -11.34 -13.01 -1.31
C ALA A 554 -11.69 -12.44 0.08
N ASN A 555 -11.01 -12.94 1.12
CA ASN A 555 -11.09 -12.40 2.48
C ASN A 555 -10.05 -11.28 2.60
N ALA A 556 -10.51 -10.04 2.44
CA ALA A 556 -9.63 -8.90 2.19
C ALA A 556 -8.65 -8.67 3.36
N THR A 557 -9.13 -8.54 4.59
CA THR A 557 -8.27 -8.23 5.74
C THR A 557 -7.40 -9.40 6.16
N ASN A 558 -7.77 -10.65 5.84
CA ASN A 558 -6.93 -11.82 6.10
C ASN A 558 -5.76 -11.97 5.12
N ASN A 559 -5.71 -11.15 4.07
CA ASN A 559 -4.73 -11.25 2.98
C ASN A 559 -4.71 -12.67 2.37
N ALA A 560 -5.89 -13.25 2.21
CA ALA A 560 -6.05 -14.65 1.83
C ALA A 560 -7.30 -14.91 0.97
N ILE A 561 -7.24 -15.98 0.19
CA ILE A 561 -8.42 -16.57 -0.46
C ILE A 561 -8.92 -17.72 0.41
N ALA A 562 -10.10 -17.57 1.01
CA ALA A 562 -10.80 -18.64 1.70
C ALA A 562 -11.36 -19.65 0.69
N VAL A 563 -11.07 -20.93 0.93
CA VAL A 563 -11.53 -22.05 0.11
C VAL A 563 -12.69 -22.72 0.83
N VAL A 564 -13.88 -22.65 0.23
CA VAL A 564 -15.11 -23.20 0.80
C VAL A 564 -15.54 -24.44 0.01
N LYS A 565 -15.65 -25.58 0.69
CA LYS A 565 -16.14 -26.85 0.14
C LYS A 565 -17.36 -27.29 0.95
N GLU A 566 -18.39 -27.82 0.29
CA GLU A 566 -19.64 -28.28 0.95
C GLU A 566 -20.30 -27.19 1.84
N GLY A 567 -20.06 -25.93 1.50
CA GLY A 567 -20.51 -24.77 2.27
C GLY A 567 -19.92 -24.69 3.68
N LYS A 568 -18.65 -25.10 3.85
CA LYS A 568 -17.82 -24.88 5.03
C LYS A 568 -16.43 -24.41 4.58
N LEU A 569 -15.76 -23.61 5.40
CA LEU A 569 -14.37 -23.23 5.20
C LEU A 569 -13.48 -24.47 5.30
N ALA A 570 -12.72 -24.76 4.25
CA ALA A 570 -11.82 -25.91 4.15
C ALA A 570 -10.33 -25.53 4.30
N GLY A 571 -9.96 -24.28 4.00
CA GLY A 571 -8.60 -23.77 4.14
C GLY A 571 -8.45 -22.38 3.53
N MET A 572 -7.23 -21.87 3.49
CA MET A 572 -6.91 -20.54 2.96
C MET A 572 -5.64 -20.55 2.11
N ILE A 573 -5.58 -19.66 1.12
CA ILE A 573 -4.43 -19.44 0.22
C ILE A 573 -3.88 -18.03 0.46
N PRO A 574 -2.59 -17.84 0.82
CA PRO A 574 -2.05 -16.52 1.08
C PRO A 574 -1.89 -15.71 -0.21
N VAL A 575 -2.23 -14.42 -0.18
CA VAL A 575 -2.10 -13.48 -1.30
C VAL A 575 -1.48 -12.15 -0.83
N GLY A 576 -1.50 -11.12 -1.69
CA GLY A 576 -1.04 -9.78 -1.34
C GLY A 576 -1.99 -9.05 -0.39
N TRP A 577 -1.66 -7.80 -0.08
CA TRP A 577 -2.44 -6.99 0.86
C TRP A 577 -3.82 -6.64 0.27
N PHE A 578 -4.87 -7.04 0.98
CA PHE A 578 -6.26 -6.70 0.68
C PHE A 578 -6.75 -7.22 -0.70
N PRO A 579 -6.96 -8.54 -0.91
CA PRO A 579 -7.55 -9.06 -2.14
C PRO A 579 -8.95 -8.50 -2.38
N GLY A 580 -9.14 -7.78 -3.48
CA GLY A 580 -10.37 -7.04 -3.82
C GLY A 580 -11.19 -7.59 -4.99
N ALA A 581 -10.59 -8.46 -5.81
CA ALA A 581 -11.23 -9.15 -6.92
C ALA A 581 -10.54 -10.49 -7.20
N ILE A 582 -11.31 -11.48 -7.66
CA ILE A 582 -10.83 -12.83 -7.97
C ILE A 582 -11.51 -13.37 -9.23
N GLN A 583 -10.75 -14.09 -10.07
CA GLN A 583 -11.24 -14.87 -11.20
C GLN A 583 -10.58 -16.25 -11.23
N ILE A 584 -11.23 -17.20 -11.88
CA ILE A 584 -10.68 -18.55 -12.14
C ILE A 584 -10.79 -18.85 -13.64
N ASN A 585 -9.82 -19.58 -14.20
CA ASN A 585 -9.91 -20.03 -15.58
C ASN A 585 -10.97 -21.12 -15.80
N GLU A 586 -11.39 -21.32 -17.05
CA GLU A 586 -12.40 -22.33 -17.41
C GLU A 586 -12.00 -23.76 -17.02
N GLN A 587 -10.71 -24.06 -16.96
CA GLN A 587 -10.20 -25.38 -16.55
C GLN A 587 -10.23 -25.58 -15.02
N GLY A 588 -10.39 -24.51 -14.24
CA GLY A 588 -10.39 -24.59 -12.77
C GLY A 588 -9.02 -24.83 -12.15
N THR A 589 -7.94 -24.53 -12.88
CA THR A 589 -6.55 -24.80 -12.46
C THR A 589 -5.80 -23.56 -12.01
N MET A 590 -6.26 -22.36 -12.36
CA MET A 590 -5.56 -21.10 -12.08
C MET A 590 -6.51 -20.04 -11.52
N LEU A 591 -6.12 -19.44 -10.40
CA LEU A 591 -6.74 -18.27 -9.78
C LEU A 591 -5.97 -17.00 -10.13
N PHE A 592 -6.71 -15.91 -10.31
CA PHE A 592 -6.19 -14.58 -10.58
C PHE A 592 -6.79 -13.61 -9.57
N VAL A 593 -5.95 -12.90 -8.82
CA VAL A 593 -6.39 -12.08 -7.67
C VAL A 593 -5.78 -10.69 -7.77
N ALA A 594 -6.61 -9.65 -7.74
CA ALA A 594 -6.15 -8.26 -7.62
C ALA A 594 -6.10 -7.91 -6.13
N ASN A 595 -4.93 -7.47 -5.67
CA ASN A 595 -4.70 -7.09 -4.28
C ASN A 595 -4.66 -5.57 -4.21
N VAL A 596 -5.70 -4.96 -3.63
CA VAL A 596 -6.00 -3.53 -3.69
C VAL A 596 -4.87 -2.70 -3.08
N ARG A 597 -4.34 -3.12 -1.93
CA ARG A 597 -3.19 -2.47 -1.30
C ARG A 597 -1.85 -3.04 -1.77
N GLY A 598 -1.85 -4.13 -2.54
CA GLY A 598 -0.65 -4.70 -3.15
C GLY A 598 0.39 -5.11 -2.10
N PHE A 599 1.59 -4.52 -2.14
CA PHE A 599 2.61 -4.67 -1.09
C PHE A 599 2.71 -3.44 -0.18
N GLY A 600 1.82 -2.45 -0.32
CA GLY A 600 1.91 -1.15 0.34
C GLY A 600 2.80 -0.16 -0.39
N ALA A 601 2.99 1.02 0.21
CA ALA A 601 3.90 2.07 -0.26
C ALA A 601 5.37 1.77 0.08
N GLU A 602 5.59 0.80 0.95
CA GLU A 602 6.88 0.45 1.56
C GLU A 602 7.63 -0.64 0.78
N ALA A 603 7.07 -1.00 -0.37
CA ALA A 603 7.41 -2.17 -1.15
C ALA A 603 8.58 -1.95 -2.14
N GLU A 604 9.04 -0.72 -2.34
CA GLU A 604 10.21 -0.47 -3.19
C GLU A 604 11.46 -0.29 -2.30
N PRO A 605 12.28 -1.34 -2.10
CA PRO A 605 13.42 -1.30 -1.19
C PRO A 605 14.54 -0.35 -1.64
N THR A 606 14.54 0.07 -2.91
CA THR A 606 15.54 0.97 -3.49
C THR A 606 15.29 2.45 -3.23
N ARG A 607 14.11 2.82 -2.71
CA ARG A 607 13.77 4.22 -2.42
C ARG A 607 14.35 4.64 -1.07
N ASP A 608 15.02 5.78 -1.07
CA ASP A 608 15.47 6.50 0.13
C ASP A 608 14.34 7.27 0.81
N GLY A 609 13.27 7.65 0.09
CA GLY A 609 12.08 8.30 0.64
C GLY A 609 10.78 7.73 0.08
N ARG A 610 9.73 7.71 0.90
CA ARG A 610 8.44 7.08 0.60
C ARG A 610 7.29 7.96 1.05
N HIS A 611 6.23 7.98 0.25
CA HIS A 611 4.96 8.59 0.61
C HIS A 611 3.87 7.53 0.68
N VAL A 612 2.90 7.66 1.58
CA VAL A 612 1.83 6.64 1.79
C VAL A 612 1.02 6.33 0.52
N GLY A 613 0.95 7.27 -0.42
CA GLY A 613 0.33 7.09 -1.74
C GLY A 613 1.13 6.31 -2.79
N ASP A 614 2.38 5.93 -2.53
CA ASP A 614 3.29 5.27 -3.49
C ASP A 614 3.02 3.75 -3.62
N PHE A 615 1.76 3.34 -3.76
CA PHE A 615 1.36 1.93 -3.74
C PHE A 615 2.01 1.08 -4.85
N LEU A 616 2.58 -0.06 -4.47
CA LEU A 616 2.97 -1.12 -5.39
C LEU A 616 1.86 -2.17 -5.49
N GLY A 617 0.99 -2.02 -6.50
CA GLY A 617 -0.11 -2.94 -6.79
C GLY A 617 0.34 -4.33 -7.20
N ILE A 618 -0.50 -5.34 -6.93
CA ILE A 618 -0.24 -6.74 -7.27
C ILE A 618 -1.46 -7.40 -7.91
N VAL A 619 -1.23 -8.12 -9.01
CA VAL A 619 -2.08 -9.23 -9.44
C VAL A 619 -1.37 -10.55 -9.16
N SER A 620 -1.96 -11.40 -8.31
CA SER A 620 -1.47 -12.75 -8.01
C SER A 620 -2.02 -13.75 -9.02
N ILE A 621 -1.16 -14.63 -9.52
CA ILE A 621 -1.50 -15.74 -10.43
C ILE A 621 -1.12 -17.03 -9.73
N ILE A 622 -2.11 -17.83 -9.35
CA ILE A 622 -1.96 -18.92 -8.40
C ILE A 622 -2.50 -20.20 -9.01
N GLU A 623 -1.70 -21.27 -9.01
CA GLU A 623 -2.21 -22.60 -9.32
C GLU A 623 -3.11 -23.08 -8.17
N VAL A 624 -4.27 -23.62 -8.51
CA VAL A 624 -5.22 -24.14 -7.53
C VAL A 624 -4.55 -25.27 -6.73
N PRO A 625 -4.44 -25.14 -5.39
CA PRO A 625 -3.72 -26.10 -4.59
C PRO A 625 -4.50 -27.41 -4.43
N ASP A 626 -3.76 -28.52 -4.34
CA ASP A 626 -4.28 -29.76 -3.77
C ASP A 626 -4.51 -29.63 -2.25
N GLU A 627 -5.03 -30.69 -1.63
CA GLU A 627 -5.37 -30.66 -0.20
C GLU A 627 -4.14 -30.48 0.72
N ALA A 628 -3.00 -31.08 0.37
CA ALA A 628 -1.77 -30.96 1.16
C ALA A 628 -1.16 -29.56 1.05
N GLN A 629 -1.18 -28.97 -0.14
CA GLN A 629 -0.75 -27.60 -0.36
C GLN A 629 -1.70 -26.60 0.30
N LEU A 630 -3.01 -26.84 0.27
CA LEU A 630 -4.01 -26.01 0.94
C LEU A 630 -3.81 -26.02 2.47
N ALA A 631 -3.50 -27.18 3.06
CA ALA A 631 -3.20 -27.27 4.49
C ALA A 631 -1.98 -26.41 4.87
N ARG A 632 -0.87 -26.54 4.12
CA ARG A 632 0.34 -25.72 4.32
C ARG A 632 0.07 -24.23 4.17
N TYR A 633 -0.70 -23.86 3.14
CA TYR A 633 -1.10 -22.47 2.94
C TYR A 633 -1.99 -21.95 4.07
N THR A 634 -2.84 -22.78 4.65
CA THR A 634 -3.70 -22.41 5.78
C THR A 634 -2.87 -22.10 7.03
N GLU A 635 -1.88 -22.94 7.33
CA GLU A 635 -0.91 -22.69 8.41
C GLU A 635 -0.13 -21.39 8.18
N GLN A 636 0.38 -21.20 6.97
CA GLN A 636 1.08 -19.97 6.57
C GLN A 636 0.19 -18.73 6.72
N VAL A 637 -1.10 -18.80 6.36
CA VAL A 637 -2.05 -17.69 6.56
C VAL A 637 -2.23 -17.40 8.04
N ALA A 638 -2.36 -18.42 8.90
CA ALA A 638 -2.46 -18.22 10.34
C ALA A 638 -1.20 -17.55 10.92
N GLU A 639 0.00 -17.96 10.49
CA GLU A 639 1.27 -17.33 10.88
C GLU A 639 1.39 -15.89 10.38
N ASN A 640 1.10 -15.65 9.11
CA ASN A 640 1.11 -14.33 8.47
C ASN A 640 0.18 -13.33 9.18
N ASN A 641 -0.95 -13.83 9.68
CA ASN A 641 -1.93 -13.06 10.45
C ASN A 641 -1.69 -13.10 11.96
N ARG A 642 -0.58 -13.70 12.43
CA ARG A 642 -0.22 -13.84 13.86
C ARG A 642 -1.26 -14.55 14.72
N GLN A 643 -2.11 -15.36 14.11
CA GLN A 643 -3.19 -16.11 14.76
C GLN A 643 -2.69 -17.32 15.57
N THR A 644 -1.41 -17.69 15.42
CA THR A 644 -0.75 -18.74 16.22
C THR A 644 -0.27 -18.24 17.60
N THR A 645 -0.32 -16.93 17.83
CA THR A 645 -0.11 -16.34 19.17
C THR A 645 -1.28 -16.77 20.07
N PRO A 646 -1.07 -17.15 21.35
CA PRO A 646 -2.17 -17.43 22.25
C PRO A 646 -3.16 -16.28 22.23
N LEU A 647 -4.37 -16.52 21.69
CA LEU A 647 -5.41 -15.51 21.66
C LEU A 647 -5.67 -15.07 23.10
N MET A 648 -5.67 -13.74 23.32
CA MET A 648 -6.01 -13.18 24.62
C MET A 648 -7.36 -13.73 25.06
N ARG A 649 -7.43 -14.16 26.32
CA ARG A 649 -8.66 -14.70 26.89
C ARG A 649 -9.20 -13.69 27.87
N HIS A 650 -10.51 -13.45 27.78
CA HIS A 650 -11.22 -12.71 28.79
C HIS A 650 -10.88 -13.24 30.18
N ARG A 651 -10.30 -12.38 31.01
CA ARG A 651 -9.89 -12.72 32.36
C ARG A 651 -10.52 -11.72 33.34
N PRO A 652 -11.59 -12.12 34.05
CA PRO A 652 -12.19 -11.28 35.06
C PRO A 652 -11.18 -10.90 36.15
N ARG A 653 -11.13 -9.62 36.52
CA ARG A 653 -10.29 -9.11 37.60
C ARG A 653 -10.55 -9.86 38.91
N LYS A 654 -9.48 -10.30 39.58
CA LYS A 654 -9.52 -10.73 40.98
C LYS A 654 -9.08 -9.59 41.90
N PRO A 655 -9.64 -9.46 43.10
CA PRO A 655 -9.21 -8.42 44.07
C PRO A 655 -7.72 -8.45 44.40
N THR A 656 -7.07 -9.61 44.27
CA THR A 656 -5.64 -9.84 44.52
C THR A 656 -4.74 -9.49 43.33
N ASP A 657 -5.30 -9.20 42.14
CA ASP A 657 -4.50 -8.90 40.96
C ASP A 657 -3.81 -7.53 41.11
N ARG A 658 -2.51 -7.49 40.81
CA ARG A 658 -1.73 -6.25 40.83
C ARG A 658 -2.12 -5.40 39.63
N LEU A 659 -2.39 -4.11 39.87
CA LEU A 659 -2.59 -3.13 38.80
C LEU A 659 -1.28 -2.88 38.06
N VAL A 660 -1.36 -2.81 36.73
CA VAL A 660 -0.25 -2.52 35.82
C VAL A 660 -0.66 -1.41 34.84
N PRO A 661 0.28 -0.64 34.26
CA PRO A 661 -0.08 0.43 33.32
C PRO A 661 -0.87 -0.06 32.11
N VAL A 662 -0.42 -1.13 31.46
CA VAL A 662 -1.10 -1.76 30.33
C VAL A 662 -1.25 -3.25 30.66
N PRO A 663 -2.48 -3.72 30.91
CA PRO A 663 -2.74 -5.14 31.14
C PRO A 663 -2.46 -6.01 29.91
N MET A 664 -2.37 -7.33 30.11
CA MET A 664 -2.10 -8.28 29.02
C MET A 664 -3.36 -8.97 28.50
N ASN A 665 -4.44 -9.00 29.30
CA ASN A 665 -5.72 -9.58 28.92
C ASN A 665 -6.85 -8.56 29.11
N ASP A 666 -7.93 -8.70 28.34
CA ASP A 666 -9.15 -7.93 28.54
C ASP A 666 -9.83 -8.27 29.88
N GLY A 667 -10.43 -7.27 30.52
CA GLY A 667 -11.02 -7.38 31.86
C GLY A 667 -10.05 -7.26 33.03
N GLU A 668 -8.73 -7.30 32.80
CA GLU A 668 -7.72 -6.92 33.80
C GLU A 668 -7.72 -5.40 34.00
N SER A 669 -7.34 -4.93 35.19
CA SER A 669 -7.39 -3.50 35.51
C SER A 669 -6.06 -2.80 35.36
N SER A 670 -6.11 -1.63 34.71
CA SER A 670 -4.99 -0.70 34.64
C SER A 670 -4.84 0.12 35.93
N VAL A 671 -3.67 0.74 36.11
CA VAL A 671 -3.48 1.86 37.04
C VAL A 671 -4.22 3.13 36.58
N PHE A 672 -4.55 3.23 35.29
CA PHE A 672 -5.26 4.36 34.73
C PHE A 672 -6.77 4.14 34.79
N GLU A 673 -7.50 5.23 35.06
CA GLU A 673 -8.97 5.31 35.00
C GLU A 673 -9.44 6.17 33.82
N HIS A 674 -8.55 7.02 33.30
CA HIS A 674 -8.83 7.98 32.24
C HIS A 674 -7.83 7.88 31.09
N VAL A 675 -8.34 7.88 29.86
CA VAL A 675 -7.57 7.99 28.62
C VAL A 675 -8.00 9.27 27.92
N ILE A 676 -7.05 10.16 27.67
CA ILE A 676 -7.21 11.30 26.77
C ILE A 676 -6.55 10.95 25.45
N TYR A 677 -7.37 10.82 24.40
CA TYR A 677 -6.93 10.49 23.06
C TYR A 677 -7.00 11.75 22.18
N ILE A 678 -5.83 12.26 21.82
CA ILE A 678 -5.64 13.48 21.03
C ILE A 678 -5.33 13.10 19.58
N ILE A 679 -6.06 13.69 18.64
CA ILE A 679 -5.86 13.52 17.20
C ILE A 679 -5.34 14.82 16.61
N LYS A 680 -4.39 14.72 15.69
CA LYS A 680 -3.83 15.78 14.86
C LYS A 680 -3.88 15.38 13.37
N GLU A 681 -3.53 16.27 12.45
CA GLU A 681 -3.55 16.04 10.98
C GLU A 681 -2.38 16.73 10.24
N ASN A 682 -1.63 16.23 9.26
CA ASN A 682 -1.44 14.90 8.65
C ASN A 682 0.06 14.67 8.39
N HIS A 683 0.88 14.80 9.43
CA HIS A 683 2.33 14.87 9.27
C HIS A 683 3.03 13.50 9.35
N SER A 684 4.04 13.29 8.51
CA SER A 684 4.96 12.16 8.66
C SER A 684 5.93 12.37 9.84
N TYR A 685 6.56 11.30 10.31
CA TYR A 685 7.55 11.41 11.40
C TYR A 685 8.68 12.38 11.04
N ASP A 686 9.23 12.29 9.82
CA ASP A 686 10.34 13.17 9.43
C ASP A 686 9.94 14.63 9.25
N GLN A 687 8.66 14.94 8.98
CA GLN A 687 8.22 16.33 8.87
C GLN A 687 8.34 17.08 10.20
N ASP A 688 8.00 16.43 11.31
CA ASP A 688 7.93 17.08 12.64
C ASP A 688 9.14 16.75 13.52
N LEU A 689 9.68 15.53 13.43
CA LEU A 689 10.76 15.05 14.31
C LEU A 689 12.01 14.63 13.51
N GLY A 690 12.08 14.97 12.22
CA GLY A 690 13.24 14.65 11.38
C GLY A 690 14.54 15.29 11.87
N ASP A 691 14.46 16.43 12.55
CA ASP A 691 15.59 17.14 13.16
C ASP A 691 15.94 16.65 14.59
N MET A 692 15.26 15.63 15.13
CA MET A 692 15.62 15.00 16.41
C MET A 692 16.75 13.97 16.26
N PRO A 693 18.00 14.27 16.69
CA PRO A 693 19.12 13.34 16.57
C PRO A 693 19.01 12.11 17.48
N GLU A 694 18.12 12.13 18.48
CA GLU A 694 17.88 11.01 19.38
C GLU A 694 17.19 9.83 18.70
N GLY A 695 16.35 10.11 17.69
CA GLY A 695 15.59 9.10 16.95
C GLY A 695 16.16 8.82 15.56
N ASN A 696 15.49 7.95 14.84
CA ASN A 696 15.77 7.69 13.44
C ASN A 696 15.07 8.73 12.55
N GLY A 697 15.53 9.99 12.53
CA GLY A 697 14.98 11.09 11.71
C GLY A 697 15.87 11.48 10.52
N GLU A 698 15.26 12.03 9.46
CA GLU A 698 15.95 12.67 8.33
C GLU A 698 15.73 14.19 8.34
N PRO A 699 16.72 14.99 8.80
CA PRO A 699 16.56 16.44 8.95
C PRO A 699 16.25 17.17 7.64
N ARG A 700 16.62 16.62 6.47
CA ARG A 700 16.33 17.25 5.17
C ARG A 700 14.84 17.22 4.80
N LEU A 701 14.05 16.36 5.44
CA LEU A 701 12.61 16.26 5.25
C LEU A 701 11.81 17.02 6.34
N CYS A 702 12.50 17.61 7.32
CA CYS A 702 11.89 18.30 8.43
C CYS A 702 11.36 19.68 8.03
N SER A 703 10.03 19.80 7.93
CA SER A 703 9.33 21.06 7.64
C SER A 703 8.80 21.76 8.90
N ALA A 704 8.65 21.06 10.02
CA ALA A 704 8.17 21.59 11.29
C ALA A 704 9.20 21.41 12.44
N PRO A 705 10.41 21.98 12.28
CA PRO A 705 11.52 21.80 13.22
C PRO A 705 11.23 22.37 14.60
N GLN A 706 12.09 22.02 15.58
CA GLN A 706 11.93 22.37 16.99
C GLN A 706 11.62 23.84 17.29
N ARG A 707 12.09 24.78 16.47
CA ARG A 707 11.79 26.21 16.66
C ARG A 707 10.29 26.52 16.51
N ILE A 708 9.58 25.76 15.67
CA ILE A 708 8.13 25.86 15.41
C ILE A 708 7.36 24.94 16.36
N THR A 709 7.88 23.73 16.64
CA THR A 709 7.19 22.69 17.43
C THR A 709 7.91 22.34 18.75
N PRO A 710 8.23 23.31 19.62
CA PRO A 710 9.05 23.04 20.81
C PRO A 710 8.38 22.10 21.82
N ASN A 711 7.05 22.03 21.90
CA ASN A 711 6.35 21.14 22.82
C ASN A 711 6.39 19.68 22.35
N GLN A 712 6.16 19.40 21.07
CA GLN A 712 6.28 18.06 20.51
C GLN A 712 7.68 17.47 20.76
N HIS A 713 8.72 18.26 20.46
CA HIS A 713 10.11 17.91 20.73
C HIS A 713 10.38 17.67 22.21
N LYS A 714 9.85 18.53 23.09
CA LYS A 714 10.01 18.38 24.53
C LYS A 714 9.28 17.14 25.05
N LEU A 715 8.07 16.84 24.57
CA LEU A 715 7.30 15.66 24.94
C LEU A 715 8.07 14.38 24.58
N ALA A 716 8.60 14.31 23.36
CA ALA A 716 9.43 13.19 22.92
C ALA A 716 10.69 12.99 23.79
N ARG A 717 11.39 14.07 24.15
CA ARG A 717 12.58 14.00 25.03
C ARG A 717 12.25 13.68 26.48
N GLN A 718 11.17 14.25 26.99
CA GLN A 718 10.79 14.09 28.40
C GLN A 718 10.19 12.72 28.67
N PHE A 719 9.40 12.19 27.74
CA PHE A 719 8.76 10.87 27.86
C PHE A 719 9.46 9.86 26.94
N VAL A 720 8.72 9.24 26.03
CA VAL A 720 9.26 8.30 25.05
C VAL A 720 9.28 8.94 23.67
N LEU A 721 10.37 8.70 22.93
CA LEU A 721 10.44 8.93 21.49
C LEU A 721 10.18 7.60 20.78
N LEU A 722 9.10 7.55 19.99
CA LEU A 722 8.76 6.41 19.14
C LEU A 722 9.23 6.70 17.70
N ASP A 723 10.36 6.12 17.30
CA ASP A 723 10.97 6.34 15.97
C ASP A 723 10.59 5.28 14.92
N ASN A 724 9.70 4.34 15.30
CA ASN A 724 9.21 3.21 14.48
C ASN A 724 7.70 2.97 14.72
N TYR A 725 6.91 4.05 14.76
CA TYR A 725 5.45 4.03 14.88
C TYR A 725 4.78 4.28 13.51
N HIS A 726 3.80 3.45 13.16
CA HIS A 726 3.15 3.49 11.84
C HIS A 726 1.63 3.54 11.92
N VAL A 727 1.02 4.20 10.94
CA VAL A 727 -0.44 4.24 10.77
C VAL A 727 -0.82 3.52 9.46
N PRO A 728 -1.88 2.68 9.45
CA PRO A 728 -2.35 1.99 8.24
C PRO A 728 -3.24 2.85 7.34
N SER A 729 -3.62 4.04 7.80
CA SER A 729 -4.39 5.03 7.07
C SER A 729 -3.58 5.69 5.97
N ASP A 730 -4.27 6.07 4.90
CA ASP A 730 -3.64 6.69 3.74
C ASP A 730 -3.98 8.19 3.61
N GLN A 731 -5.16 8.63 4.09
CA GLN A 731 -5.76 9.98 3.96
C GLN A 731 -6.86 10.19 5.01
N SER A 732 -7.30 11.44 5.29
CA SER A 732 -8.10 11.75 6.49
C SER A 732 -9.41 10.97 6.58
N PRO A 733 -10.18 10.76 5.49
CA PRO A 733 -11.41 9.98 5.57
C PRO A 733 -11.17 8.54 6.04
N SER A 734 -10.03 7.95 5.68
CA SER A 734 -9.61 6.64 6.19
C SER A 734 -8.94 6.75 7.57
N GLY A 735 -8.16 7.81 7.82
CA GLY A 735 -7.50 8.12 9.10
C GLY A 735 -8.48 8.12 10.25
N HIS A 736 -9.51 8.95 10.14
CA HIS A 736 -10.60 9.05 11.13
C HIS A 736 -11.34 7.73 11.38
N ILE A 737 -11.40 6.83 10.39
CA ILE A 737 -12.00 5.49 10.56
C ILE A 737 -11.05 4.55 11.27
N TRP A 738 -9.77 4.56 10.92
CA TRP A 738 -8.75 3.74 11.58
C TRP A 738 -8.57 4.11 13.05
N ILE A 739 -8.50 5.41 13.38
CA ILE A 739 -8.38 5.87 14.76
C ILE A 739 -9.62 5.50 15.59
N SER A 740 -10.81 5.41 14.97
CA SER A 740 -12.06 5.15 15.68
C SER A 740 -12.48 3.69 15.73
N GLN A 741 -12.08 2.86 14.77
CA GLN A 741 -12.56 1.49 14.62
C GLN A 741 -11.44 0.45 14.49
N ALA A 742 -10.16 0.87 14.39
CA ALA A 742 -8.99 0.01 14.16
C ALA A 742 -9.09 -0.90 12.91
N ILE A 743 -10.03 -0.62 12.01
CA ILE A 743 -10.23 -1.31 10.74
C ILE A 743 -11.02 -0.39 9.78
N CYS A 744 -10.71 -0.47 8.49
CA CYS A 744 -11.47 0.23 7.45
C CYS A 744 -12.40 -0.72 6.69
N SER A 745 -13.56 -0.24 6.23
CA SER A 745 -14.51 -1.07 5.45
C SER A 745 -14.03 -1.31 4.03
N SER A 746 -14.51 -2.37 3.40
CA SER A 746 -14.16 -2.71 2.01
C SER A 746 -14.61 -1.65 0.99
N TYR A 747 -15.67 -0.90 1.29
CA TYR A 747 -16.06 0.27 0.51
C TYR A 747 -14.90 1.25 0.42
N TRP A 748 -14.34 1.61 1.57
CA TRP A 748 -13.29 2.61 1.61
C TRP A 748 -11.99 2.17 0.99
N GLU A 749 -11.58 0.95 1.30
CA GLU A 749 -10.31 0.39 0.80
C GLU A 749 -10.26 0.35 -0.72
N LYS A 750 -11.42 0.20 -1.38
CA LYS A 750 -11.55 0.26 -2.84
C LYS A 750 -11.77 1.69 -3.36
N ALA A 751 -12.33 2.60 -2.56
CA ALA A 751 -12.82 3.92 -2.99
C ALA A 751 -11.88 5.10 -2.75
N ILE A 752 -10.85 4.94 -1.92
CA ILE A 752 -10.02 6.02 -1.39
C ILE A 752 -9.43 6.96 -2.45
N THR A 753 -9.23 6.50 -3.68
CA THR A 753 -8.63 7.32 -4.75
C THR A 753 -9.62 7.93 -5.73
N THR A 754 -10.89 7.53 -5.73
CA THR A 754 -11.87 7.93 -6.76
C THR A 754 -13.22 8.39 -6.23
N TRP A 755 -13.50 8.24 -4.93
CA TRP A 755 -14.67 8.79 -4.23
C TRP A 755 -15.99 8.68 -5.02
N PRO A 756 -16.35 7.52 -5.61
CA PRO A 756 -17.45 7.42 -6.57
C PRO A 756 -18.84 7.66 -5.95
N ARG A 757 -18.91 7.79 -4.62
CA ARG A 757 -20.12 8.22 -3.92
C ARG A 757 -19.84 9.47 -3.07
N TYR A 758 -18.91 9.41 -2.13
CA TYR A 758 -18.71 10.53 -1.21
C TYR A 758 -17.30 10.60 -0.59
N TYR A 759 -16.79 11.83 -0.39
CA TYR A 759 -15.68 12.13 0.52
C TYR A 759 -16.22 12.15 1.96
N SER A 760 -16.32 10.98 2.62
CA SER A 760 -16.94 10.87 3.95
C SER A 760 -16.04 11.28 5.10
N TYR A 761 -15.58 12.53 5.01
CA TYR A 761 -15.07 13.32 6.11
C TYR A 761 -16.22 13.78 7.03
N GLU A 762 -15.96 13.95 8.34
CA GLU A 762 -16.97 14.28 9.37
C GLU A 762 -18.16 13.29 9.52
N GLY A 763 -17.98 12.02 9.14
CA GLY A 763 -19.00 10.98 9.32
C GLY A 763 -20.27 11.19 8.48
N LYS A 764 -20.11 11.76 7.27
CA LYS A 764 -21.23 12.16 6.38
C LYS A 764 -21.88 10.99 5.63
N ASP A 765 -21.17 9.87 5.45
CA ASP A 765 -21.69 8.67 4.80
C ASP A 765 -21.71 7.50 5.79
N ALA A 766 -22.88 7.05 6.21
CA ALA A 766 -22.98 5.91 7.13
C ALA A 766 -22.46 4.60 6.53
N LEU A 767 -22.40 4.48 5.19
CA LEU A 767 -21.80 3.32 4.52
C LEU A 767 -20.26 3.36 4.55
N ALA A 768 -19.64 4.36 5.16
CA ALA A 768 -18.22 4.36 5.47
C ALA A 768 -17.84 3.31 6.52
N PHE A 769 -18.72 3.08 7.50
CA PHE A 769 -18.32 2.50 8.77
C PHE A 769 -18.24 0.96 8.75
N SER A 770 -17.32 0.44 9.56
CA SER A 770 -17.12 -0.98 9.79
C SER A 770 -18.16 -1.52 10.78
N SER A 771 -18.38 -2.82 10.75
CA SER A 771 -19.31 -3.49 11.67
C SER A 771 -18.73 -3.80 13.04
N SER A 772 -17.44 -3.55 13.23
CA SER A 772 -16.79 -3.56 14.56
C SER A 772 -17.34 -2.48 15.49
N GLY A 773 -17.95 -1.42 14.92
CA GLY A 773 -18.33 -0.23 15.66
C GLY A 773 -17.12 0.61 16.05
N PHE A 774 -17.39 1.62 16.87
CA PHE A 774 -16.42 2.63 17.26
C PHE A 774 -15.95 2.43 18.70
N LEU A 775 -14.72 2.86 18.99
CA LEU A 775 -14.13 2.78 20.33
C LEU A 775 -15.01 3.44 21.40
N TRP A 776 -15.67 4.57 21.10
CA TRP A 776 -16.59 5.19 22.06
C TRP A 776 -17.88 4.39 22.26
N THR A 777 -18.48 3.84 21.19
CA THR A 777 -19.66 2.97 21.34
C THR A 777 -19.30 1.71 22.11
N HIS A 778 -18.07 1.23 21.92
CA HIS A 778 -17.54 0.07 22.62
C HIS A 778 -17.34 0.37 24.12
N ALA A 779 -16.75 1.52 24.47
CA ALA A 779 -16.61 1.98 25.85
C ALA A 779 -17.97 2.16 26.55
N LEU A 780 -18.91 2.85 25.89
CA LEU A 780 -20.26 3.09 26.41
C LEU A 780 -21.03 1.78 26.65
N ALA A 781 -20.91 0.80 25.74
CA ALA A 781 -21.55 -0.51 25.90
C ALA A 781 -21.03 -1.30 27.11
N HIS A 782 -19.82 -0.98 27.61
CA HIS A 782 -19.22 -1.58 28.80
C HIS A 782 -19.34 -0.71 30.06
N GLY A 783 -20.25 0.27 30.05
CA GLY A 783 -20.56 1.10 31.23
C GLY A 783 -19.52 2.19 31.53
N LEU A 784 -18.61 2.46 30.59
CA LEU A 784 -17.66 3.56 30.70
C LEU A 784 -18.25 4.86 30.18
N THR A 785 -17.68 5.98 30.64
CA THR A 785 -18.10 7.32 30.23
C THR A 785 -17.23 7.88 29.11
N PHE A 786 -17.85 8.63 28.20
CA PHE A 786 -17.20 9.19 27.02
C PHE A 786 -17.53 10.67 26.81
N ARG A 787 -16.54 11.45 26.35
CA ARG A 787 -16.71 12.85 25.96
C ARG A 787 -15.95 13.15 24.67
N ASN A 788 -16.65 13.77 23.72
CA ASN A 788 -16.10 14.13 22.41
C ASN A 788 -15.88 15.64 22.28
N TYR A 789 -14.65 16.01 21.94
CA TYR A 789 -14.21 17.35 21.56
C TYR A 789 -13.69 17.33 20.12
N GLY A 790 -14.61 17.45 19.15
CA GLY A 790 -14.30 17.75 17.75
C GLY A 790 -14.43 16.60 16.76
N GLU A 791 -14.35 15.34 17.18
CA GLU A 791 -14.43 14.18 16.27
C GLU A 791 -15.80 14.11 15.59
N TYR A 792 -15.82 13.94 14.27
CA TYR A 792 -17.04 13.96 13.43
C TYR A 792 -18.03 15.10 13.75
N THR A 793 -17.50 16.27 14.14
CA THR A 793 -18.28 17.42 14.61
C THR A 793 -18.45 18.46 13.52
N ARG A 794 -19.70 18.79 13.20
CA ARG A 794 -20.05 19.98 12.40
C ARG A 794 -20.26 21.17 13.30
N TRP A 795 -19.80 22.32 12.89
CA TRP A 795 -19.90 23.53 13.70
C TRP A 795 -20.06 24.78 12.86
N HIS A 796 -20.49 25.85 13.51
CA HIS A 796 -20.47 27.20 12.95
C HIS A 796 -20.23 28.23 14.06
N VAL A 797 -19.73 29.39 13.67
CA VAL A 797 -19.59 30.57 14.53
C VAL A 797 -20.62 31.63 14.12
N ALA A 798 -21.24 32.29 15.08
CA ALA A 798 -22.22 33.35 14.86
C ALA A 798 -22.01 34.51 15.83
N TRP A 799 -22.37 35.72 15.41
CA TRP A 799 -22.50 36.86 16.32
C TRP A 799 -23.58 36.57 17.37
N THR A 800 -23.29 36.92 18.62
CA THR A 800 -24.28 36.90 19.70
C THR A 800 -25.35 37.97 19.51
N ASP A 801 -24.98 39.12 18.92
CA ASP A 801 -25.91 40.12 18.42
C ASP A 801 -26.50 39.68 17.06
N PRO A 802 -27.81 39.35 17.00
CA PRO A 802 -28.44 38.88 15.77
C PRO A 802 -28.59 39.98 14.70
N GLN A 803 -28.35 41.25 15.03
CA GLN A 803 -28.36 42.35 14.06
C GLN A 803 -27.09 42.41 13.22
N ARG A 804 -25.98 41.85 13.73
CA ARG A 804 -24.73 41.76 12.97
C ARG A 804 -24.78 40.63 11.96
N LYS A 805 -24.63 41.00 10.69
CA LYS A 805 -24.67 40.09 9.53
C LYS A 805 -23.37 40.11 8.73
N ASP A 806 -22.37 40.84 9.19
CA ASP A 806 -21.06 40.87 8.57
C ASP A 806 -20.33 39.52 8.73
N GLU A 807 -19.53 39.17 7.72
CA GLU A 807 -18.75 37.93 7.68
C GLU A 807 -17.76 37.88 8.85
N ILE A 808 -17.74 36.77 9.56
CA ILE A 808 -16.83 36.56 10.70
C ILE A 808 -15.48 36.12 10.17
N THR A 809 -14.44 36.90 10.46
CA THR A 809 -13.07 36.60 10.06
C THR A 809 -12.29 35.91 11.18
N PHE A 810 -11.14 35.31 10.86
CA PHE A 810 -10.19 34.82 11.87
C PHE A 810 -9.83 35.91 12.89
N THR A 811 -9.63 37.15 12.43
CA THR A 811 -9.25 38.27 13.30
C THR A 811 -10.34 38.62 14.30
N ASP A 812 -11.61 38.50 13.91
CA ASP A 812 -12.75 38.71 14.81
C ASP A 812 -12.77 37.65 15.92
N VAL A 813 -12.64 36.38 15.53
CA VAL A 813 -12.59 35.23 16.44
C VAL A 813 -11.42 35.35 17.42
N TRP A 814 -10.22 35.63 16.91
CA TRP A 814 -9.01 35.77 17.71
C TRP A 814 -9.10 36.93 18.72
N ARG A 815 -9.57 38.10 18.28
CA ARG A 815 -9.73 39.27 19.16
C ARG A 815 -10.87 39.11 20.16
N ASP A 816 -11.91 38.33 19.85
CA ASP A 816 -12.97 38.02 20.80
C ASP A 816 -12.41 37.17 21.95
N PHE A 817 -11.63 36.14 21.60
CA PHE A 817 -10.93 35.26 22.53
C PHE A 817 -9.93 36.01 23.41
N GLN A 818 -8.99 36.76 22.83
CA GLN A 818 -7.96 37.49 23.58
C GLN A 818 -8.53 38.47 24.62
N LYS A 819 -9.70 39.06 24.31
CA LYS A 819 -10.33 40.08 25.15
C LYS A 819 -11.41 39.52 26.08
N GLY A 820 -11.75 38.24 25.98
CA GLY A 820 -12.87 37.64 26.73
C GLY A 820 -14.20 38.37 26.50
N ARG A 821 -14.45 38.84 25.27
CA ARG A 821 -15.62 39.70 24.97
C ARG A 821 -16.92 38.92 24.82
N HIS A 822 -16.84 37.61 24.52
CA HIS A 822 -17.99 36.72 24.30
C HIS A 822 -18.98 37.27 23.25
N ALA A 823 -18.49 38.02 22.27
CA ALA A 823 -19.31 38.58 21.18
C ALA A 823 -19.66 37.53 20.13
N LEU A 824 -18.93 36.41 20.08
CA LEU A 824 -19.15 35.29 19.18
C LEU A 824 -19.57 34.04 19.94
N ARG A 825 -20.44 33.24 19.32
CA ARG A 825 -20.89 31.94 19.85
C ARG A 825 -20.56 30.84 18.85
N ILE A 826 -19.90 29.79 19.34
CA ILE A 826 -19.68 28.54 18.61
C ILE A 826 -20.83 27.58 18.94
N VAL A 827 -21.37 26.94 17.91
CA VAL A 827 -22.41 25.91 18.05
C VAL A 827 -21.98 24.68 17.27
N SER A 828 -21.96 23.55 17.95
CA SER A 828 -21.46 22.28 17.45
C SER A 828 -22.50 21.16 17.53
N THR A 829 -22.50 20.31 16.49
CA THR A 829 -23.39 19.15 16.30
C THR A 829 -22.61 18.03 15.63
N THR A 830 -23.22 16.85 15.37
CA THR A 830 -22.54 15.73 14.70
C THR A 830 -23.48 15.00 13.74
N ASN A 831 -22.87 14.34 12.74
CA ASN A 831 -23.55 13.44 11.81
C ASN A 831 -23.67 12.01 12.32
N VAL A 832 -22.88 11.65 13.33
CA VAL A 832 -22.86 10.31 13.90
C VAL A 832 -23.76 10.31 15.12
N GLU A 833 -24.89 9.62 15.03
CA GLU A 833 -25.95 9.73 16.05
C GLU A 833 -25.47 9.29 17.44
N SER A 834 -24.64 8.26 17.51
CA SER A 834 -24.06 7.77 18.77
C SER A 834 -23.11 8.76 19.45
N LEU A 835 -22.59 9.76 18.72
CA LEU A 835 -21.77 10.84 19.30
C LEU A 835 -22.62 12.00 19.84
N ARG A 836 -23.85 12.19 19.35
CA ARG A 836 -24.68 13.39 19.61
C ARG A 836 -24.81 13.74 21.10
N PRO A 837 -25.10 12.83 22.04
CA PRO A 837 -25.23 13.18 23.45
C PRO A 837 -23.88 13.41 24.15
N HIS A 838 -22.76 13.05 23.51
CA HIS A 838 -21.42 13.10 24.09
C HIS A 838 -20.55 14.22 23.51
N THR A 839 -20.92 14.80 22.37
CA THR A 839 -20.23 15.96 21.76
C THR A 839 -20.38 17.22 22.60
N HIS A 840 -19.28 17.94 22.81
CA HIS A 840 -19.30 19.24 23.47
C HIS A 840 -19.99 20.30 22.57
N PRO A 841 -21.06 20.98 23.03
CA PRO A 841 -21.90 21.83 22.18
C PRO A 841 -21.21 23.11 21.70
N GLY A 842 -20.11 23.51 22.34
CA GLY A 842 -19.32 24.69 21.97
C GLY A 842 -17.92 24.38 21.44
N TYR A 843 -17.54 23.11 21.24
CA TYR A 843 -16.20 22.76 20.77
C TYR A 843 -16.19 22.68 19.23
N PRO A 844 -15.38 23.49 18.52
CA PRO A 844 -15.37 23.50 17.06
C PRO A 844 -14.69 22.26 16.48
N GLY A 845 -15.27 21.70 15.41
CA GLY A 845 -14.64 20.65 14.60
C GLY A 845 -13.57 21.20 13.66
N TYR A 846 -13.39 20.57 12.50
CA TYR A 846 -12.39 20.96 11.51
C TYR A 846 -12.55 22.39 11.02
N GLY A 847 -11.43 23.08 10.82
CA GLY A 847 -11.39 24.37 10.15
C GLY A 847 -10.54 25.40 10.87
N TYR A 848 -10.11 26.40 10.11
CA TYR A 848 -9.01 27.28 10.51
C TYR A 848 -9.43 28.63 11.09
N LEU A 849 -10.74 28.88 11.26
CA LEU A 849 -11.23 30.11 11.89
C LEU A 849 -10.98 30.16 13.40
N VAL A 850 -10.91 28.99 14.06
CA VAL A 850 -10.62 28.86 15.47
C VAL A 850 -9.24 28.23 15.64
N THR A 851 -8.43 28.81 16.51
CA THR A 851 -7.09 28.30 16.85
C THR A 851 -7.17 27.04 17.71
N ASP A 852 -6.16 26.18 17.67
CA ASP A 852 -6.07 25.02 18.54
C ASP A 852 -5.81 25.42 19.99
N VAL A 853 -5.17 26.57 20.27
CA VAL A 853 -5.09 27.10 21.64
C VAL A 853 -6.48 27.48 22.20
N GLN A 854 -7.40 27.96 21.36
CA GLN A 854 -8.79 28.17 21.75
C GLN A 854 -9.51 26.84 22.02
N ARG A 855 -9.28 25.83 21.17
CA ARG A 855 -9.81 24.47 21.38
C ARG A 855 -9.30 23.87 22.70
N ALA A 856 -7.99 23.95 22.95
CA ALA A 856 -7.37 23.55 24.19
C ALA A 856 -7.99 24.27 25.39
N ARG A 857 -8.26 25.57 25.30
CA ARG A 857 -8.90 26.33 26.39
C ARG A 857 -10.28 25.81 26.73
N ILE A 858 -11.12 25.47 25.73
CA ILE A 858 -12.45 24.88 25.96
C ILE A 858 -12.34 23.56 26.73
N PHE A 859 -11.40 22.69 26.35
CA PHE A 859 -11.15 21.45 27.09
C PHE A 859 -10.65 21.72 28.51
N ILE A 860 -9.71 22.65 28.69
CA ILE A 860 -9.14 22.99 30.00
C ILE A 860 -10.23 23.55 30.94
N GLU A 861 -11.18 24.32 30.44
CA GLU A 861 -12.33 24.80 31.24
C GLU A 861 -13.23 23.66 31.72
N ASP A 862 -13.45 22.65 30.87
CA ASP A 862 -14.16 21.43 31.25
C ASP A 862 -13.33 20.59 32.26
N LEU A 863 -12.01 20.53 32.12
CA LEU A 863 -11.12 19.89 33.09
C LEU A 863 -11.18 20.61 34.45
N GLU A 864 -11.13 21.94 34.47
CA GLU A 864 -11.33 22.77 35.67
C GLU A 864 -12.70 22.52 36.31
N ARG A 865 -13.75 22.26 35.52
CA ARG A 865 -15.06 21.83 36.03
C ARG A 865 -14.98 20.44 36.67
N PHE A 866 -14.37 19.46 35.99
CA PHE A 866 -14.19 18.11 36.53
C PHE A 866 -13.36 18.12 37.82
N GLU A 867 -12.37 19.00 37.95
CA GLU A 867 -11.61 19.22 39.18
C GLU A 867 -12.50 19.65 40.36
N ARG A 868 -13.49 20.50 40.10
CA ARG A 868 -14.44 20.94 41.15
C ARG A 868 -15.47 19.86 41.47
N GLU A 869 -16.02 19.21 40.46
CA GLU A 869 -17.23 18.38 40.60
C GLU A 869 -16.94 16.89 40.79
N GLY A 870 -15.81 16.38 40.29
CA GLY A 870 -15.54 14.95 40.17
C GLY A 870 -15.86 14.42 38.78
N GLY A 871 -15.62 13.13 38.58
CA GLY A 871 -16.17 12.40 37.43
C GLY A 871 -15.63 12.81 36.06
N MET A 872 -14.32 13.02 35.91
CA MET A 872 -13.71 13.11 34.57
C MET A 872 -14.07 11.85 33.76
N PRO A 873 -14.42 11.96 32.46
CA PRO A 873 -14.78 10.81 31.64
C PRO A 873 -13.66 9.76 31.56
N ASN A 874 -14.02 8.48 31.40
CA ASN A 874 -13.04 7.40 31.22
C ASN A 874 -12.30 7.52 29.88
N LEU A 875 -13.02 7.90 28.81
CA LEU A 875 -12.46 8.18 27.50
C LEU A 875 -12.80 9.61 27.07
N VAL A 876 -11.77 10.41 26.84
CA VAL A 876 -11.87 11.77 26.30
C VAL A 876 -11.23 11.80 24.92
N TRP A 877 -11.98 12.25 23.91
CA TRP A 877 -11.47 12.43 22.55
C TRP A 877 -11.27 13.91 22.27
N LEU A 878 -10.07 14.32 21.86
CA LEU A 878 -9.73 15.71 21.59
C LEU A 878 -9.10 15.86 20.21
N TRP A 879 -9.61 16.75 19.39
CA TRP A 879 -9.05 16.98 18.05
C TRP A 879 -8.44 18.36 17.92
N LEU A 880 -7.17 18.41 17.49
CA LEU A 880 -6.37 19.61 17.23
C LEU A 880 -5.90 19.59 15.76
N PRO A 881 -6.71 20.09 14.81
CA PRO A 881 -6.47 19.90 13.37
C PRO A 881 -5.61 20.98 12.69
N ASN A 882 -5.20 22.06 13.36
CA ASN A 882 -4.66 23.21 12.64
C ASN A 882 -3.28 22.96 12.00
N ASN A 883 -2.57 21.88 12.37
CA ASN A 883 -1.35 21.48 11.65
C ASN A 883 -1.61 21.00 10.21
N HIS A 884 -2.86 20.83 9.77
CA HIS A 884 -3.21 20.62 8.35
C HIS A 884 -2.99 21.89 7.50
N THR A 885 -3.07 23.06 8.14
CA THR A 885 -2.83 24.40 7.57
C THR A 885 -3.80 24.85 6.46
N SER A 886 -3.96 26.16 6.31
CA SER A 886 -4.75 26.78 5.24
C SER A 886 -3.89 27.16 4.01
N GLY A 887 -2.65 26.65 3.95
CA GLY A 887 -1.63 27.11 3.03
C GLY A 887 -1.32 28.60 3.19
N SER A 888 -1.17 29.31 2.07
CA SER A 888 -0.91 30.77 2.02
C SER A 888 -2.18 31.58 1.71
N ARG A 889 -3.35 31.11 2.15
CA ARG A 889 -4.65 31.76 1.89
C ARG A 889 -4.76 33.10 2.64
N PRO A 890 -5.00 34.23 1.95
CA PRO A 890 -5.15 35.54 2.61
C PRO A 890 -6.28 35.57 3.64
N GLY A 891 -6.04 36.27 4.76
CA GLY A 891 -7.02 36.41 5.85
C GLY A 891 -7.03 35.26 6.87
N PHE A 892 -6.19 34.24 6.66
CA PHE A 892 -5.92 33.16 7.61
C PHE A 892 -4.47 33.24 8.11
N PRO A 893 -4.14 32.64 9.27
CA PRO A 893 -2.77 32.56 9.74
C PRO A 893 -1.84 31.85 8.75
N THR A 894 -0.55 32.18 8.78
CA THR A 894 0.49 31.48 8.01
C THR A 894 0.57 30.02 8.44
N ALA A 895 1.00 29.12 7.55
CA ALA A 895 1.15 27.69 7.88
C ALA A 895 2.04 27.46 9.11
N THR A 896 3.16 28.19 9.22
CA THR A 896 4.03 28.19 10.39
C THR A 896 3.32 28.61 11.68
N SER A 897 2.44 29.62 11.62
CA SER A 897 1.61 30.02 12.78
C SER A 897 0.62 28.94 13.18
N GLN A 898 0.00 28.25 12.21
CA GLN A 898 -0.98 27.19 12.49
C GLN A 898 -0.33 25.93 13.07
N ILE A 899 0.88 25.57 12.61
CA ILE A 899 1.66 24.47 13.19
C ILE A 899 2.12 24.82 14.62
N ALA A 900 2.56 26.06 14.85
CA ALA A 900 2.95 26.53 16.18
C ALA A 900 1.75 26.63 17.15
N ASP A 901 0.57 27.02 16.65
CA ASP A 901 -0.70 27.01 17.39
C ASP A 901 -1.06 25.60 17.86
N ASN A 902 -0.98 24.64 16.94
CA ASN A 902 -1.21 23.23 17.24
C ASN A 902 -0.22 22.67 18.29
N ASP A 903 1.08 22.95 18.15
CA ASP A 903 2.12 22.56 19.12
C ASP A 903 1.86 23.16 20.51
N MET A 904 1.56 24.46 20.57
CA MET A 904 1.26 25.17 21.80
C MET A 904 0.01 24.60 22.48
N ALA A 905 -1.04 24.30 21.71
CA ALA A 905 -2.27 23.69 22.20
C ALA A 905 -2.02 22.32 22.85
N LEU A 906 -1.24 21.46 22.18
CA LEU A 906 -0.84 20.16 22.73
C LEU A 906 -0.08 20.34 24.05
N GLY A 907 0.89 21.27 24.10
CA GLY A 907 1.63 21.57 25.31
C GLY A 907 0.75 22.03 26.47
N LEU A 908 -0.21 22.92 26.20
CA LEU A 908 -1.18 23.43 27.18
C LEU A 908 -2.09 22.33 27.74
N VAL A 909 -2.59 21.44 26.87
CA VAL A 909 -3.43 20.29 27.29
C VAL A 909 -2.65 19.36 28.20
N VAL A 910 -1.44 18.96 27.81
CA VAL A 910 -0.61 18.04 28.61
C VAL A 910 -0.23 18.68 29.94
N GLU A 911 0.13 19.96 29.96
CA GLU A 911 0.44 20.68 31.20
C GLU A 911 -0.77 20.70 32.14
N ALA A 912 -1.94 21.13 31.65
CA ALA A 912 -3.15 21.25 32.46
C ALA A 912 -3.55 19.92 33.09
N VAL A 913 -3.53 18.84 32.30
CA VAL A 913 -3.81 17.48 32.79
C VAL A 913 -2.77 17.03 33.80
N SER A 914 -1.48 17.30 33.56
CA SER A 914 -0.40 16.87 34.47
C SER A 914 -0.37 17.59 35.83
N LYS A 915 -1.04 18.74 35.93
CA LYS A 915 -1.25 19.50 37.17
C LYS A 915 -2.61 19.21 37.84
N SER A 916 -3.46 18.43 37.18
CA SER A 916 -4.79 18.05 37.65
C SER A 916 -4.70 16.97 38.73
N ARG A 917 -5.73 16.86 39.59
CA ARG A 917 -5.86 15.75 40.56
C ARG A 917 -6.05 14.39 39.88
N PHE A 918 -6.42 14.40 38.59
CA PHE A 918 -6.61 13.19 37.79
C PHE A 918 -5.28 12.62 37.26
N TRP A 919 -4.20 13.42 37.20
CA TRP A 919 -2.90 13.01 36.65
C TRP A 919 -2.40 11.63 37.08
N PRO A 920 -2.48 11.24 38.38
CA PRO A 920 -2.03 9.92 38.84
C PRO A 920 -2.68 8.73 38.12
N LYS A 921 -3.87 8.93 37.52
CA LYS A 921 -4.69 7.89 36.89
C LYS A 921 -5.04 8.22 35.43
N THR A 922 -4.35 9.17 34.80
CA THR A 922 -4.59 9.57 33.42
C THR A 922 -3.41 9.20 32.53
N VAL A 923 -3.70 8.69 31.34
CA VAL A 923 -2.75 8.60 30.23
C VAL A 923 -3.23 9.46 29.07
N ILE A 924 -2.31 10.16 28.44
CA ILE A 924 -2.54 10.91 27.21
C ILE A 924 -1.84 10.18 26.07
N PHE A 925 -2.57 9.94 24.99
CA PHE A 925 -2.03 9.51 23.70
C PHE A 925 -2.33 10.59 22.66
N CYS A 926 -1.34 10.97 21.87
CA CYS A 926 -1.50 11.89 20.75
C CYS A 926 -0.92 11.26 19.48
N THR A 927 -1.65 11.27 18.37
CA THR A 927 -1.21 10.73 17.06
C THR A 927 -1.79 11.59 15.95
N GLU A 928 -1.16 11.56 14.77
CA GLU A 928 -1.81 12.00 13.54
C GLU A 928 -2.82 10.92 13.09
N ASP A 929 -3.88 11.30 12.37
CA ASP A 929 -4.80 10.34 11.76
C ASP A 929 -4.23 9.72 10.47
N ASP A 930 -3.37 10.43 9.73
CA ASP A 930 -2.53 9.88 8.65
C ASP A 930 -1.24 10.70 8.37
N PRO A 931 -0.33 10.21 7.49
CA PRO A 931 0.92 10.90 7.13
C PRO A 931 0.90 11.48 5.69
N TRP A 932 -0.27 11.80 5.13
CA TRP A 932 -0.46 12.19 3.72
C TRP A 932 0.32 13.45 3.31
N ASN A 933 0.62 14.38 4.22
CA ASN A 933 1.30 15.62 3.84
C ASN A 933 2.78 15.41 3.52
N GLY A 934 3.37 14.29 3.95
CA GLY A 934 4.81 14.14 4.07
C GLY A 934 5.42 12.96 3.36
N THR A 935 6.69 13.13 2.96
CA THR A 935 7.57 12.00 2.68
C THR A 935 8.24 11.58 3.98
N ASP A 936 8.57 10.29 4.09
CA ASP A 936 9.37 9.74 5.17
C ASP A 936 10.49 8.84 4.61
N HIS A 937 11.67 8.88 5.22
CA HIS A 937 12.84 8.14 4.74
C HIS A 937 12.84 6.65 5.12
N VAL A 938 12.01 6.24 6.08
CA VAL A 938 11.87 4.85 6.51
C VAL A 938 10.67 4.20 5.82
N ALA A 939 9.49 4.81 5.92
CA ALA A 939 8.25 4.26 5.39
C ALA A 939 7.18 5.34 5.24
N GLY A 940 6.43 5.30 4.13
CA GLY A 940 5.34 6.26 3.88
C GLY A 940 4.26 6.26 4.96
N SER A 941 4.04 5.12 5.64
CA SER A 941 3.12 4.98 6.77
C SER A 941 3.66 5.48 8.12
N ARG A 942 4.91 5.93 8.21
CA ARG A 942 5.50 6.31 9.50
C ARG A 942 4.95 7.67 9.95
N SER A 943 4.49 7.70 11.19
CA SER A 943 3.89 8.88 11.83
C SER A 943 4.41 9.00 13.26
N MET A 944 3.83 9.90 14.04
CA MET A 944 4.23 10.17 15.42
C MET A 944 3.17 9.66 16.40
N CYS A 945 3.63 9.23 17.56
CA CYS A 945 2.78 9.03 18.71
C CYS A 945 3.46 9.55 19.98
N PHE A 946 2.82 10.52 20.66
CA PHE A 946 3.27 11.04 21.94
C PHE A 946 2.46 10.40 23.06
N ILE A 947 3.16 10.03 24.14
CA ILE A 947 2.56 9.38 25.31
C ILE A 947 2.99 10.14 26.56
N ALA A 948 2.03 10.55 27.38
CA ALA A 948 2.30 11.25 28.63
C ALA A 948 1.45 10.67 29.76
N SER A 949 2.11 10.19 30.81
CA SER A 949 1.49 9.74 32.06
C SER A 949 2.56 9.66 33.16
N PRO A 950 2.18 9.53 34.45
CA PRO A 950 3.14 9.21 35.50
C PRO A 950 3.86 7.87 35.26
N CYS A 951 3.22 6.91 34.60
CA CYS A 951 3.80 5.59 34.36
C CYS A 951 4.51 5.48 33.00
N THR A 952 4.59 6.56 32.20
CA THR A 952 5.31 6.54 30.92
C THR A 952 6.81 6.61 31.19
N LYS A 953 7.61 5.81 30.48
CA LYS A 953 9.07 5.92 30.51
C LYS A 953 9.50 7.34 30.12
N ARG A 954 10.63 7.77 30.68
CA ARG A 954 11.17 9.11 30.47
C ARG A 954 12.58 9.06 29.88
N GLY A 955 12.85 9.93 28.90
CA GLY A 955 14.15 10.03 28.22
C GLY A 955 14.58 8.76 27.51
N GLN A 956 13.64 8.03 26.89
CA GLN A 956 13.92 6.76 26.21
C GLN A 956 13.47 6.78 24.75
N VAL A 957 14.28 6.20 23.88
CA VAL A 957 13.94 5.94 22.46
C VAL A 957 13.51 4.50 22.31
N ILE A 958 12.29 4.28 21.83
CA ILE A 958 11.71 2.95 21.63
C ILE A 958 11.53 2.70 20.13
N SER A 959 12.47 1.96 19.55
CA SER A 959 12.45 1.56 18.13
C SER A 959 11.69 0.28 17.85
N ARG A 960 10.91 -0.23 18.81
CA ARG A 960 10.02 -1.35 18.56
C ARG A 960 8.93 -0.92 17.57
N LEU A 961 8.59 -1.81 16.63
CA LEU A 961 7.45 -1.59 15.73
C LEU A 961 6.17 -1.48 16.56
N TYR A 962 5.56 -0.31 16.52
CA TYR A 962 4.21 -0.06 16.99
C TYR A 962 3.37 0.52 15.88
N THR A 963 2.06 0.33 16.01
CA THR A 963 1.11 0.79 15.01
C THR A 963 -0.09 1.45 15.66
N LEU A 964 -0.87 2.19 14.89
CA LEU A 964 -2.16 2.71 15.34
C LEU A 964 -3.09 1.61 15.88
N THR A 965 -3.13 0.42 15.25
CA THR A 965 -3.92 -0.70 15.78
C THR A 965 -3.39 -1.17 17.14
N GLY A 966 -2.08 -1.12 17.37
CA GLY A 966 -1.47 -1.34 18.68
C GLY A 966 -1.81 -0.28 19.72
N LEU A 967 -1.94 0.98 19.29
CA LEU A 967 -2.42 2.08 20.13
C LEU A 967 -3.87 1.87 20.55
N ILE A 968 -4.78 1.57 19.61
CA ILE A 968 -6.19 1.30 19.93
C ILE A 968 -6.30 0.12 20.90
N LYS A 969 -5.59 -0.98 20.63
CA LYS A 969 -5.49 -2.12 21.57
C LYS A 969 -5.03 -1.68 22.96
N THR A 970 -4.05 -0.79 23.04
CA THR A 970 -3.54 -0.30 24.33
C THR A 970 -4.61 0.47 25.08
N ILE A 971 -5.39 1.30 24.40
CA ILE A 971 -6.52 2.03 25.00
C ILE A 971 -7.59 1.05 25.48
N GLU A 972 -7.95 0.05 24.66
CA GLU A 972 -8.92 -1.00 25.04
C GLU A 972 -8.47 -1.75 26.29
N LEU A 973 -7.22 -2.22 26.34
CA LEU A 973 -6.67 -2.92 27.50
C LEU A 973 -6.63 -2.04 28.76
N ILE A 974 -6.29 -0.76 28.62
CA ILE A 974 -6.29 0.19 29.74
C ILE A 974 -7.70 0.35 30.33
N LEU A 975 -8.70 0.43 29.45
CA LEU A 975 -10.10 0.58 29.83
C LEU A 975 -10.78 -0.75 30.20
N GLY A 976 -10.06 -1.88 30.13
CA GLY A 976 -10.60 -3.21 30.41
C GLY A 976 -11.58 -3.73 29.36
N LEU A 977 -11.53 -3.18 28.15
CA LEU A 977 -12.41 -3.53 27.03
C LEU A 977 -11.88 -4.76 26.26
N PRO A 978 -12.78 -5.60 25.72
CA PRO A 978 -12.38 -6.57 24.70
C PRO A 978 -11.99 -5.86 23.40
N MET A 979 -11.27 -6.56 22.52
CA MET A 979 -10.83 -6.02 21.24
C MET A 979 -12.02 -5.89 20.28
N MET A 980 -12.17 -4.76 19.58
CA MET A 980 -13.29 -4.53 18.68
C MET A 980 -13.28 -5.44 17.45
N ASN A 981 -12.09 -5.79 16.94
CA ASN A 981 -11.95 -6.58 15.70
C ASN A 981 -10.70 -7.46 15.71
N GLN A 982 -10.34 -8.05 14.57
CA GLN A 982 -9.20 -8.98 14.53
C GLN A 982 -7.85 -8.27 14.40
N LEU A 983 -7.80 -7.02 13.90
CA LEU A 983 -6.56 -6.30 13.68
C LEU A 983 -5.98 -5.70 14.98
N ASP A 984 -6.81 -5.10 15.83
CA ASP A 984 -6.43 -4.72 17.19
C ASP A 984 -6.15 -5.97 18.06
N LEU A 985 -6.91 -7.04 17.90
CA LEU A 985 -6.63 -8.31 18.59
C LEU A 985 -5.22 -8.86 18.32
N ILE A 986 -4.72 -8.78 17.09
CA ILE A 986 -3.36 -9.28 16.75
C ILE A 986 -2.25 -8.24 16.91
N ALA A 987 -2.60 -6.97 17.12
CA ALA A 987 -1.63 -5.89 17.23
C ALA A 987 -0.77 -6.01 18.50
N THR A 988 0.42 -5.40 18.45
CA THR A 988 1.33 -5.34 19.60
C THR A 988 0.96 -4.13 20.47
N PRO A 989 0.53 -4.32 21.73
CA PRO A 989 0.23 -3.20 22.61
C PRO A 989 1.50 -2.45 23.00
N LEU A 990 1.40 -1.15 23.31
CA LEU A 990 2.52 -0.25 23.60
C LEU A 990 3.12 -0.46 25.02
N THR A 991 3.17 -1.70 25.49
CA THR A 991 3.60 -2.07 26.85
C THR A 991 5.01 -1.60 27.16
N ASP A 992 5.92 -1.59 26.18
CA ASP A 992 7.32 -1.18 26.40
C ASP A 992 7.45 0.32 26.70
N CYS A 993 6.40 1.12 26.48
CA CYS A 993 6.39 2.55 26.77
C CYS A 993 6.18 2.87 28.26
N PHE A 994 5.84 1.88 29.08
CA PHE A 994 5.42 2.09 30.47
C PHE A 994 6.37 1.44 31.49
N VAL A 995 6.37 1.98 32.71
CA VAL A 995 7.05 1.46 33.91
C VAL A 995 6.06 1.35 35.06
N GLY A 996 6.29 0.37 35.95
CA GLY A 996 5.38 0.14 37.07
C GLY A 996 5.51 1.14 38.23
N ALA A 997 6.62 1.88 38.32
CA ALA A 997 6.83 2.92 39.33
C ALA A 997 6.47 4.29 38.72
N PRO A 998 5.45 4.99 39.25
CA PRO A 998 5.02 6.28 38.70
C PRO A 998 5.99 7.41 39.03
N ASP A 999 6.28 8.25 38.05
CA ASP A 999 6.92 9.56 38.19
C ASP A 999 5.87 10.66 37.93
N ALA A 1000 5.33 11.20 39.03
CA ALA A 1000 4.29 12.22 39.02
C ALA A 1000 4.76 13.63 38.59
N THR A 1001 6.02 13.82 38.18
CA THR A 1001 6.56 15.11 37.74
C THR A 1001 5.67 15.71 36.63
N PRO A 1002 5.05 16.89 36.86
CA PRO A 1002 4.19 17.53 35.87
C PRO A 1002 4.96 17.92 34.59
N TYR A 1003 4.23 18.06 33.49
CA TYR A 1003 4.73 18.69 32.28
C TYR A 1003 4.57 20.21 32.38
N ALA A 1004 5.53 20.96 31.85
CA ALA A 1004 5.43 22.40 31.69
C ALA A 1004 5.51 22.73 30.21
N HIS A 1005 4.55 23.45 29.65
CA HIS A 1005 4.59 23.79 28.23
C HIS A 1005 5.73 24.77 27.93
N VAL A 1006 6.17 24.79 26.67
CA VAL A 1006 7.11 25.78 26.14
C VAL A 1006 6.30 26.81 25.37
N PRO A 1007 6.47 28.12 25.64
CA PRO A 1007 5.83 29.16 24.83
C PRO A 1007 6.22 29.06 23.36
N SER A 1008 5.30 29.42 22.47
CA SER A 1008 5.60 29.49 21.03
C SER A 1008 6.65 30.56 20.73
N ASN A 1009 7.59 30.24 19.83
CA ASN A 1009 8.53 31.21 19.25
C ASN A 1009 7.95 31.90 18.01
N VAL A 1010 6.79 31.45 17.53
CA VAL A 1010 6.09 31.95 16.35
C VAL A 1010 4.80 32.65 16.81
N PRO A 1011 4.49 33.86 16.33
CA PRO A 1011 3.19 34.49 16.60
C PRO A 1011 2.04 33.61 16.10
N LEU A 1012 1.02 33.37 16.92
CA LEU A 1012 -0.10 32.48 16.56
C LEU A 1012 -1.12 33.14 15.62
N ASP A 1013 -0.99 34.44 15.38
CA ASP A 1013 -1.92 35.28 14.62
C ASP A 1013 -1.25 36.03 13.47
N GLU A 1014 -0.07 35.60 13.04
CA GLU A 1014 0.57 36.14 11.84
C GLU A 1014 -0.25 35.73 10.61
N LEU A 1015 -0.87 36.70 9.93
CA LEU A 1015 -1.76 36.45 8.80
C LEU A 1015 -1.00 36.42 7.47
N ASN A 1016 -1.44 35.51 6.59
CA ASN A 1016 -1.07 35.56 5.18
C ASN A 1016 -1.47 36.92 4.57
N PRO A 1017 -0.54 37.62 3.88
CA PRO A 1017 -0.83 38.93 3.30
C PRO A 1017 -1.79 38.83 2.11
N PRO A 1018 -2.46 39.94 1.74
CA PRO A 1018 -3.29 39.97 0.53
C PRO A 1018 -2.42 39.74 -0.72
N LEU A 1019 -3.00 39.08 -1.73
CA LEU A 1019 -2.29 38.75 -2.99
C LEU A 1019 -1.63 39.95 -3.67
N SER A 1020 -2.18 41.16 -3.50
CA SER A 1020 -1.63 42.40 -4.06
C SER A 1020 -0.28 42.81 -3.49
N ARG A 1021 0.11 42.26 -2.33
CA ARG A 1021 1.42 42.49 -1.70
C ARG A 1021 2.45 41.40 -1.99
N LEU A 1022 2.03 40.31 -2.64
CA LEU A 1022 2.89 39.16 -2.95
C LEU A 1022 3.45 39.25 -4.37
N GLN A 1023 4.66 38.72 -4.57
CA GLN A 1023 5.30 38.60 -5.89
C GLN A 1023 6.00 37.23 -6.01
N GLY A 1024 6.50 36.89 -7.21
CA GLY A 1024 7.31 35.68 -7.41
C GLY A 1024 6.67 34.37 -6.94
N ARG A 1025 7.46 33.53 -6.25
CA ARG A 1025 7.02 32.22 -5.73
C ARG A 1025 5.95 32.34 -4.65
N GLU A 1026 6.00 33.36 -3.79
CA GLU A 1026 4.99 33.59 -2.77
C GLU A 1026 3.61 33.82 -3.38
N LEU A 1027 3.53 34.67 -4.42
CA LEU A 1027 2.27 34.89 -5.15
C LEU A 1027 1.79 33.63 -5.87
N TYR A 1028 2.71 32.83 -6.40
CA TYR A 1028 2.38 31.56 -7.05
C TYR A 1028 1.73 30.58 -6.07
N TRP A 1029 2.37 30.33 -4.91
CA TRP A 1029 1.85 29.40 -3.91
C TRP A 1029 0.57 29.90 -3.23
N ALA A 1030 0.42 31.23 -3.04
CA ALA A 1030 -0.83 31.82 -2.56
C ALA A 1030 -1.99 31.60 -3.53
N ARG A 1031 -1.74 31.69 -4.84
CA ARG A 1031 -2.74 31.35 -5.87
C ARG A 1031 -3.05 29.85 -5.88
N LYS A 1032 -2.04 28.99 -5.75
CA LYS A 1032 -2.24 27.53 -5.64
C LYS A 1032 -3.05 27.12 -4.42
N SER A 1033 -2.84 27.77 -3.27
CA SER A 1033 -3.65 27.55 -2.06
C SER A 1033 -5.13 27.87 -2.30
N LEU A 1034 -5.44 28.85 -3.15
CA LEU A 1034 -6.83 29.21 -3.51
C LEU A 1034 -7.45 28.28 -4.56
N GLU A 1035 -6.63 27.56 -5.32
CA GLU A 1035 -7.09 26.57 -6.31
C GLU A 1035 -7.45 25.23 -5.66
N LEU A 1036 -6.82 24.88 -4.52
CA LEU A 1036 -7.05 23.62 -3.82
C LEU A 1036 -8.20 23.71 -2.79
N PRO A 1037 -9.00 22.65 -2.61
CA PRO A 1037 -10.14 22.63 -1.69
C PRO A 1037 -9.74 22.42 -0.21
N LEU A 1038 -8.67 23.09 0.26
CA LEU A 1038 -8.10 22.93 1.61
C LEU A 1038 -9.13 23.17 2.74
N MET A 1039 -10.12 24.04 2.48
CA MET A 1039 -11.14 24.39 3.48
C MET A 1039 -12.25 23.34 3.67
N THR A 1040 -12.45 22.45 2.69
CA THR A 1040 -13.65 21.58 2.64
C THR A 1040 -13.34 20.11 2.42
N GLU A 1041 -12.35 19.81 1.57
CA GLU A 1041 -11.97 18.45 1.18
C GLU A 1041 -10.43 18.39 1.06
N PRO A 1042 -9.72 18.52 2.20
CA PRO A 1042 -8.32 18.87 2.23
C PRO A 1042 -7.36 17.81 1.67
N ASP A 1043 -7.81 16.59 1.36
CA ASP A 1043 -7.01 15.55 0.70
C ASP A 1043 -7.60 15.07 -0.64
N ALA A 1044 -8.72 15.65 -1.11
CA ALA A 1044 -9.49 15.16 -2.26
C ALA A 1044 -8.89 15.55 -3.62
N PHE A 1045 -7.57 15.46 -3.79
CA PHE A 1045 -6.88 15.88 -5.01
C PHE A 1045 -5.62 15.03 -5.32
N PRO A 1046 -5.76 13.69 -5.47
CA PRO A 1046 -4.62 12.81 -5.75
C PRO A 1046 -3.85 13.19 -7.03
N GLU A 1047 -4.49 13.82 -8.01
CA GLU A 1047 -3.85 14.34 -9.22
C GLU A 1047 -3.02 15.62 -9.02
N HIS A 1048 -3.13 16.25 -7.84
CA HIS A 1048 -2.37 17.41 -7.40
C HIS A 1048 -1.44 17.09 -6.23
N LEU A 1049 -1.26 15.82 -5.86
CA LEU A 1049 -0.46 15.41 -4.71
C LEU A 1049 0.93 16.08 -4.67
N GLU A 1050 1.65 16.07 -5.80
CA GLU A 1050 2.97 16.72 -5.86
C GLU A 1050 2.89 18.26 -5.72
N THR A 1051 1.84 18.87 -6.24
CA THR A 1051 1.59 20.32 -6.04
C THR A 1051 1.30 20.62 -4.57
N PHE A 1052 0.55 19.74 -3.91
CA PHE A 1052 0.20 19.88 -2.50
C PHE A 1052 1.41 19.71 -1.58
N LYS A 1053 2.24 18.69 -1.79
CA LYS A 1053 3.48 18.50 -0.99
C LYS A 1053 4.42 19.70 -1.09
N ARG A 1054 4.60 20.21 -2.32
CA ARG A 1054 5.40 21.43 -2.56
C ARG A 1054 4.77 22.65 -1.91
N LEU A 1055 3.45 22.78 -1.97
CA LEU A 1055 2.73 23.84 -1.30
C LEU A 1055 3.01 23.79 0.21
N ALA A 1056 2.78 22.64 0.85
CA ALA A 1056 3.01 22.44 2.28
C ALA A 1056 4.45 22.78 2.70
N TRP A 1057 5.45 22.39 1.89
CA TRP A 1057 6.84 22.77 2.11
C TRP A 1057 7.05 24.27 2.02
N HIS A 1058 6.71 24.90 0.90
CA HIS A 1058 6.98 26.33 0.66
C HIS A 1058 6.10 27.28 1.46
N THR A 1059 5.03 26.81 2.09
CA THR A 1059 4.25 27.62 3.04
C THR A 1059 4.82 27.58 4.46
N THR A 1060 5.63 26.57 4.78
CA THR A 1060 6.19 26.37 6.13
C THR A 1060 7.67 26.75 6.21
N MET A 1061 8.42 26.42 5.16
CA MET A 1061 9.81 26.82 4.94
C MET A 1061 9.85 28.16 4.20
N ASP A 1062 11.04 28.76 4.03
CA ASP A 1062 11.15 29.97 3.21
C ASP A 1062 10.67 29.65 1.78
N ALA A 1063 9.97 30.58 1.12
CA ALA A 1063 9.43 30.34 -0.22
C ALA A 1063 10.53 30.03 -1.25
N ASP A 1064 11.76 30.50 -0.98
CA ASP A 1064 12.97 30.25 -1.77
C ASP A 1064 13.79 29.04 -1.28
N ASP A 1065 13.44 28.42 -0.14
CA ASP A 1065 14.10 27.20 0.32
C ASP A 1065 13.87 26.06 -0.68
N PRO A 1066 14.92 25.32 -1.06
CA PRO A 1066 14.78 24.24 -2.03
C PRO A 1066 13.91 23.13 -1.44
N TYR A 1067 12.93 22.67 -2.24
CA TYR A 1067 12.10 21.54 -1.84
C TYR A 1067 12.90 20.25 -1.89
N THR A 1068 12.82 19.46 -0.82
CA THR A 1068 13.39 18.11 -0.78
C THR A 1068 12.29 17.10 -1.08
N TYR A 1069 12.52 16.28 -2.10
CA TYR A 1069 11.53 15.34 -2.62
C TYR A 1069 12.15 13.99 -2.96
N VAL A 1070 11.29 13.05 -3.32
CA VAL A 1070 11.69 11.72 -3.81
C VAL A 1070 11.65 11.74 -5.32
N ASP A 1071 12.79 11.57 -5.97
CA ASP A 1071 12.85 11.49 -7.44
C ASP A 1071 12.26 10.18 -7.98
N GLU A 1072 12.21 10.03 -9.31
CA GLU A 1072 11.67 8.82 -9.95
C GLU A 1072 12.48 7.55 -9.62
N ASP A 1073 13.76 7.69 -9.24
CA ASP A 1073 14.62 6.61 -8.79
C ASP A 1073 14.43 6.30 -7.29
N GLY A 1074 13.57 7.05 -6.60
CA GLY A 1074 13.29 6.89 -5.18
C GLY A 1074 14.25 7.62 -4.26
N ARG A 1075 15.18 8.43 -4.77
CA ARG A 1075 16.20 9.10 -3.95
C ARG A 1075 15.68 10.38 -3.34
N ILE A 1076 16.11 10.69 -2.12
CA ILE A 1076 15.83 11.98 -1.49
C ILE A 1076 16.77 13.02 -2.09
N VAL A 1077 16.21 13.87 -2.95
CA VAL A 1077 16.90 14.92 -3.69
C VAL A 1077 16.37 16.29 -3.27
N THR A 1078 17.28 17.24 -3.13
CA THR A 1078 16.95 18.64 -2.87
C THR A 1078 17.11 19.41 -4.18
N GLU A 1079 16.11 20.21 -4.55
CA GLU A 1079 16.17 21.04 -5.77
C GLU A 1079 17.43 21.90 -5.80
N GLN A 1080 18.13 21.93 -6.94
CA GLN A 1080 19.27 22.82 -7.09
C GLN A 1080 18.78 24.24 -7.36
N SER A 1081 19.45 25.23 -6.79
CA SER A 1081 19.10 26.65 -6.87
C SER A 1081 19.10 27.25 -8.28
N HIS A 1082 19.31 26.46 -9.35
CA HIS A 1082 19.27 26.88 -10.76
C HIS A 1082 18.00 26.47 -11.51
N ASP A 1083 17.11 25.65 -10.93
CA ASP A 1083 15.76 25.39 -11.46
C ASP A 1083 14.78 26.54 -11.14
N ARG A 1084 15.26 27.79 -11.27
CA ARG A 1084 14.51 29.03 -10.93
C ARG A 1084 13.37 29.35 -11.91
N ASP A 1085 13.23 28.58 -12.99
CA ASP A 1085 12.31 28.89 -14.10
C ASP A 1085 10.93 28.19 -14.03
N ALA A 1086 10.59 27.54 -12.91
CA ALA A 1086 9.25 27.01 -12.69
C ALA A 1086 8.17 28.12 -12.56
N GLY A 1087 8.57 29.38 -12.39
CA GLY A 1087 7.71 30.55 -12.56
C GLY A 1087 7.55 30.92 -14.02
N GLY A 1088 6.80 30.11 -14.79
CA GLY A 1088 6.64 30.28 -16.23
C GLY A 1088 6.17 31.68 -16.66
N ALA A 1089 7.11 32.51 -17.09
CA ALA A 1089 6.92 33.50 -18.14
C ALA A 1089 7.77 33.08 -19.33
N ARG A 1090 7.24 32.19 -20.19
CA ARG A 1090 7.84 31.95 -21.51
C ARG A 1090 7.96 33.29 -22.23
N THR A 1091 9.18 33.73 -22.45
CA THR A 1091 9.43 34.94 -23.23
C THR A 1091 8.92 34.72 -24.67
N SER A 1092 8.43 35.78 -25.28
CA SER A 1092 7.73 35.80 -26.57
C SER A 1092 8.49 35.24 -27.78
N LYS A 1093 9.74 34.77 -27.61
CA LYS A 1093 10.59 34.24 -28.69
C LYS A 1093 10.34 32.78 -29.03
N GLU A 1094 9.74 31.97 -28.16
CA GLU A 1094 9.50 30.53 -28.44
C GLU A 1094 8.14 30.23 -29.10
N ARG A 1095 7.26 31.23 -29.29
CA ARG A 1095 5.98 31.04 -29.99
C ARG A 1095 6.07 31.07 -31.53
N ARG A 1096 7.27 31.23 -32.09
CA ARG A 1096 7.52 31.15 -33.54
C ARG A 1096 8.70 30.23 -33.83
N ARG A 1097 8.53 28.93 -33.58
CA ARG A 1097 9.25 27.85 -34.27
C ARG A 1097 8.40 26.59 -34.29
#